data_AF-A0A9P8RQC7-F1
#
_entry.id   AF-A0A9P8RQC7-F1
#
_cell.length_a   1.000
_cell.length_b   1.000
_cell.length_c   1.000
_cell.angle_alpha   90.00
_cell.angle_beta   90.00
_cell.angle_gamma   90.00
#
_symmetry.space_group_name_H-M   'P 1'
#
loop_
_entity.id
_entity.type
_entity.pdbx_description
1 polymer ?
#
loop_
_entity_poly.entity_id
_entity_poly.type
_entity_poly.pdbx_seq_one_letter_code
_entity_poly.pdbx_strand_id
1 'polypeptide(L)'
;MPKILSYTPSWLSRPAPGFNLFSPVPGSDASQLVTRPSRGASNGSSHTQYQHYPRRKLVQRGSEVFVAVGNQLRWADLRRLKKDWTETENREARQHRRGQNGSLGKGAREGPTKVEDRKCYRVLKTPGAGDIQQLVISPNCVFLAILTSHTVHIAVLPDSSRLSEPDSGPMRIKTYTLGPTIHVLAQSPVVSALWHPLGVAGMCLVTVTADSVVRIWELNVDNRWSFDSPTLTIDLIDLMNGTYSEENLGASISGKNRGFSLDTVEMEVASACFGGTAAEEENGWASMTLWIAMKEGDVYALCPILPNRWQAPSTLIPSLSISIVAKAAAVQDDEDTLEEDRRNYMRQFNWISAIDSQDPTFLSSGSDLVPDVEVYTRPTAVRSVPELQGPFDLDPAPYEADDDPGVQLSDIYTVAGRIDEEELCFGDEESVFGGVGREGLSMGIICLSTRNGRIHVCLDSQGVEGRWASKTSESRPKHRPLPVLLRLESIDTLSAEESHTHGPVWPVFIEDPYSRYSFFVNHGTGITFMSLRTWSDKLENELRNSNEAGSDFRMNLLMESAGTLRKRIVDAAAGKSSRTDYRSEHLTGGIAVEDQDLGYFVLAASSDRPFGATLDLPGLSTEPPIRRHHEADLKPAAIINPREPYHPVSTFFTKSNLPSLLATLASRGHKRFLEDEIRLSSATLSIMVRAHQILSNETQQLGLAAAELFRRCEILQSEFREQINCVREVADRIDTVTGEDGDELKEVHATGQGATVRRRIEAAYKRQENLIQRYDTLLKKVTSACGQKLSDKERAWILETRHLQSSVLEDETPREQGTPQKVQLWRRYAEVRTAIAPRSLTVTPVFSAKQEND
;
A
#
# COMPACT_ATOMS: atom_id res chain seq x y z
N MET A 1 -9.98 -0.21 10.45
CA MET A 1 -9.98 -0.73 9.06
C MET A 1 -10.23 0.42 8.10
N PRO A 2 -9.45 0.55 7.02
CA PRO A 2 -9.76 1.52 5.97
C PRO A 2 -11.10 1.17 5.32
N LYS A 3 -11.97 2.17 5.21
CA LYS A 3 -13.21 2.05 4.44
C LYS A 3 -12.86 2.24 2.96
N ILE A 4 -13.44 1.42 2.10
CA ILE A 4 -13.28 1.60 0.65
C ILE A 4 -14.21 2.74 0.29
N LEU A 5 -13.66 3.78 -0.34
CA LEU A 5 -14.40 4.97 -0.77
C LEU A 5 -14.87 4.83 -2.21
N SER A 6 -14.02 4.28 -3.08
CA SER A 6 -14.34 4.03 -4.47
C SER A 6 -13.43 2.97 -5.08
N TYR A 7 -13.94 2.27 -6.07
CA TYR A 7 -13.20 1.33 -6.90
C TYR A 7 -12.82 1.96 -8.24
N THR A 8 -11.68 1.52 -8.79
CA THR A 8 -10.97 1.96 -10.01
C THR A 8 -11.41 3.34 -10.51
N PRO A 9 -10.63 4.40 -10.25
CA PRO A 9 -10.99 5.75 -10.66
C PRO A 9 -11.33 5.85 -12.15
N SER A 10 -12.25 6.74 -12.51
CA SER A 10 -12.68 6.95 -13.91
C SER A 10 -11.53 7.31 -14.84
N TRP A 11 -10.54 8.06 -14.35
CA TRP A 11 -9.33 8.46 -15.08
C TRP A 11 -8.34 7.30 -15.35
N LEU A 12 -8.52 6.14 -14.69
CA LEU A 12 -7.81 4.89 -14.97
C LEU A 12 -8.66 3.87 -15.75
N SER A 13 -9.92 4.20 -15.99
CA SER A 13 -10.89 3.34 -16.69
C SER A 13 -10.97 3.74 -18.16
N ARG A 14 -11.30 2.80 -19.07
CA ARG A 14 -11.56 3.18 -20.48
C ARG A 14 -12.72 4.19 -20.55
N PRO A 15 -12.64 5.23 -21.39
CA PRO A 15 -11.64 5.52 -22.43
C PRO A 15 -10.47 6.40 -21.98
N ALA A 16 -10.26 6.61 -20.69
CA ALA A 16 -9.26 7.54 -20.18
C ALA A 16 -7.83 7.15 -20.57
N PRO A 17 -6.94 8.14 -20.81
CA PRO A 17 -5.57 7.87 -21.23
C PRO A 17 -4.75 7.12 -20.17
N GLY A 18 -5.12 7.23 -18.88
CA GLY A 18 -4.49 6.48 -17.80
C GLY A 18 -4.62 4.96 -17.95
N PHE A 19 -5.67 4.47 -18.62
CA PHE A 19 -5.83 3.05 -18.92
C PHE A 19 -4.72 2.53 -19.85
N ASN A 20 -4.28 3.35 -20.81
CA ASN A 20 -3.27 2.97 -21.80
C ASN A 20 -1.89 2.72 -21.16
N LEU A 21 -1.68 3.14 -19.91
CA LEU A 21 -0.50 2.79 -19.13
C LEU A 21 -0.39 1.27 -18.93
N PHE A 22 -1.52 0.57 -18.82
CA PHE A 22 -1.59 -0.87 -18.51
C PHE A 22 -1.94 -1.75 -19.72
N SER A 23 -2.47 -1.16 -20.80
CA SER A 23 -2.92 -1.92 -21.97
C SER A 23 -1.78 -2.70 -22.65
N PRO A 24 -2.00 -3.92 -23.18
CA PRO A 24 -0.96 -4.67 -23.88
C PRO A 24 -0.43 -3.91 -25.11
N VAL A 25 0.81 -4.20 -25.51
CA VAL A 25 1.45 -3.52 -26.66
C VAL A 25 0.72 -3.94 -27.96
N PRO A 26 0.17 -2.99 -28.75
CA PRO A 26 -0.52 -3.33 -29.99
C PRO A 26 0.46 -3.88 -31.02
N GLY A 27 0.24 -5.14 -31.44
CA GLY A 27 1.06 -5.83 -32.44
C GLY A 27 2.04 -6.87 -31.88
N SER A 28 2.15 -7.02 -30.55
CA SER A 28 2.64 -8.30 -30.02
C SER A 28 1.53 -9.31 -30.20
N ASP A 29 1.68 -10.21 -31.17
CA ASP A 29 0.77 -11.33 -31.41
C ASP A 29 0.32 -11.92 -30.06
N ALA A 30 -0.94 -11.72 -29.68
CA ALA A 30 -1.54 -12.43 -28.54
C ALA A 30 -1.50 -13.96 -28.77
N SER A 31 -1.26 -14.39 -30.00
CA SER A 31 -0.97 -15.78 -30.41
C SER A 31 0.49 -16.22 -30.27
N GLN A 32 1.43 -15.34 -29.88
CA GLN A 32 2.82 -15.70 -29.55
C GLN A 32 3.08 -15.77 -28.04
N LEU A 33 2.15 -15.32 -27.21
CA LEU A 33 2.15 -15.57 -25.75
C LEU A 33 1.65 -16.97 -25.37
N VAL A 34 1.14 -17.73 -26.35
CA VAL A 34 1.15 -19.19 -26.31
C VAL A 34 2.36 -19.62 -27.12
N THR A 35 3.43 -19.99 -26.43
CA THR A 35 4.61 -20.65 -27.01
C THR A 35 4.16 -21.74 -27.98
N ARG A 36 4.21 -21.46 -29.29
CA ARG A 36 4.19 -22.51 -30.30
C ARG A 36 5.42 -23.38 -30.02
N PRO A 37 5.29 -24.70 -29.81
CA PRO A 37 6.45 -25.56 -29.73
C PRO A 37 7.14 -25.47 -31.09
N SER A 38 8.32 -24.86 -31.12
CA SER A 38 9.23 -24.97 -32.25
C SER A 38 9.53 -26.45 -32.43
N ARG A 39 8.97 -27.04 -33.49
CA ARG A 39 9.33 -28.38 -33.95
C ARG A 39 10.80 -28.35 -34.35
N GLY A 40 11.67 -28.68 -33.41
CA GLY A 40 13.11 -28.75 -33.66
C GLY A 40 14.00 -28.52 -32.43
N ALA A 41 13.68 -29.11 -31.28
CA ALA A 41 14.64 -29.44 -30.23
C ALA A 41 13.92 -30.29 -29.17
N SER A 42 14.05 -31.61 -29.28
CA SER A 42 13.69 -32.53 -28.20
C SER A 42 14.72 -32.39 -27.08
N ASN A 43 14.42 -31.56 -26.09
CA ASN A 43 14.88 -31.70 -24.71
C ASN A 43 13.85 -30.97 -23.83
N GLY A 44 13.22 -31.72 -22.91
CA GLY A 44 12.07 -31.29 -22.14
C GLY A 44 12.36 -30.22 -21.07
N SER A 45 11.25 -29.63 -20.59
CA SER A 45 11.01 -28.93 -19.31
C SER A 45 11.36 -27.44 -19.08
N SER A 46 12.11 -26.71 -19.91
CA SER A 46 12.59 -25.38 -19.45
C SER A 46 11.62 -24.19 -19.54
N HIS A 47 10.59 -24.18 -20.40
CA HIS A 47 9.77 -22.97 -20.59
C HIS A 47 8.55 -22.83 -19.65
N THR A 48 8.11 -23.89 -18.99
CA THR A 48 6.99 -23.86 -18.05
C THR A 48 7.41 -23.52 -16.61
N GLN A 49 8.68 -23.71 -16.24
CA GLN A 49 9.16 -23.45 -14.87
C GLN A 49 9.20 -21.96 -14.50
N TYR A 50 9.39 -21.05 -15.47
CA TYR A 50 9.52 -19.61 -15.18
C TYR A 50 8.20 -18.87 -14.95
N GLN A 51 7.05 -19.54 -15.05
CA GLN A 51 5.75 -18.95 -14.69
C GLN A 51 5.54 -18.83 -13.18
N HIS A 52 6.45 -19.38 -12.36
CA HIS A 52 6.32 -19.51 -10.92
C HIS A 52 7.32 -18.64 -10.13
N TYR A 53 7.57 -17.39 -10.53
CA TYR A 53 8.40 -16.44 -9.77
C TYR A 53 7.59 -15.19 -9.42
N PRO A 54 7.98 -14.44 -8.36
CA PRO A 54 7.21 -13.27 -7.92
C PRO A 54 7.13 -12.20 -9.00
N ARG A 55 5.92 -11.65 -9.17
CA ARG A 55 5.63 -10.58 -10.15
C ARG A 55 5.43 -9.26 -9.41
N ARG A 56 6.46 -8.41 -9.47
CA ARG A 56 6.45 -7.04 -8.92
C ARG A 56 6.60 -6.05 -10.09
N LYS A 57 5.62 -6.03 -11.00
CA LYS A 57 5.68 -5.24 -12.25
C LYS A 57 5.30 -3.75 -12.08
N LEU A 58 5.05 -3.30 -10.86
CA LEU A 58 4.61 -1.95 -10.51
C LEU A 58 5.51 -1.41 -9.40
N VAL A 59 5.96 -0.17 -9.56
CA VAL A 59 6.70 0.56 -8.51
C VAL A 59 6.38 2.05 -8.58
N GLN A 60 6.53 2.74 -7.46
CA GLN A 60 6.21 4.17 -7.31
C GLN A 60 7.41 5.01 -6.92
N ARG A 61 7.35 6.30 -7.28
CA ARG A 61 8.20 7.39 -6.80
C ARG A 61 7.30 8.59 -6.50
N GLY A 62 6.91 8.75 -5.23
CA GLY A 62 5.88 9.74 -4.87
C GLY A 62 4.60 9.52 -5.68
N SER A 63 4.21 10.50 -6.50
CA SER A 63 3.03 10.39 -7.40
C SER A 63 3.30 9.72 -8.75
N GLU A 64 4.56 9.43 -9.07
CA GLU A 64 4.94 8.79 -10.32
C GLU A 64 4.90 7.28 -10.20
N VAL A 65 4.47 6.60 -11.27
CA VAL A 65 4.41 5.15 -11.35
C VAL A 65 5.14 4.65 -12.57
N PHE A 66 5.87 3.56 -12.37
CA PHE A 66 6.55 2.80 -13.42
C PHE A 66 5.89 1.43 -13.56
N VAL A 67 5.41 1.13 -14.77
CA VAL A 67 4.68 -0.10 -15.09
C VAL A 67 5.46 -0.92 -16.11
N ALA A 68 5.77 -2.17 -15.78
CA ALA A 68 6.41 -3.09 -16.70
C ALA A 68 5.37 -3.81 -17.56
N VAL A 69 5.42 -3.61 -18.88
CA VAL A 69 4.56 -4.29 -19.85
C VAL A 69 5.43 -5.02 -20.87
N GLY A 70 5.66 -6.31 -20.61
CA GLY A 70 6.60 -7.11 -21.40
C GLY A 70 8.04 -6.64 -21.18
N ASN A 71 8.68 -6.21 -22.27
CA ASN A 71 10.02 -5.62 -22.26
C ASN A 71 10.01 -4.09 -22.43
N GLN A 72 8.93 -3.42 -21.99
CA GLN A 72 8.85 -1.96 -22.01
C GLN A 72 8.46 -1.48 -20.63
N LEU A 73 9.13 -0.42 -20.19
CA LEU A 73 8.79 0.28 -18.96
C LEU A 73 8.00 1.54 -19.32
N ARG A 74 6.79 1.68 -18.80
CA ARG A 74 5.96 2.87 -19.02
C ARG A 74 5.95 3.72 -17.77
N TRP A 75 6.18 5.01 -17.93
CA TRP A 75 6.32 5.98 -16.85
C TRP A 75 5.28 7.08 -16.98
N ALA A 76 4.55 7.35 -15.90
CA ALA A 76 3.56 8.40 -15.84
C ALA A 76 3.44 8.98 -14.43
N ASP A 77 2.94 10.22 -14.34
CA ASP A 77 2.58 10.88 -13.08
C ASP A 77 1.06 10.80 -12.90
N LEU A 78 0.63 10.15 -11.81
CA LEU A 78 -0.79 9.92 -11.55
C LEU A 78 -1.54 11.21 -11.23
N ARG A 79 -0.89 12.20 -10.59
CA ARG A 79 -1.50 13.51 -10.31
C ARG A 79 -1.88 14.20 -11.62
N ARG A 80 -0.98 14.17 -12.61
CA ARG A 80 -1.22 14.74 -13.95
C ARG A 80 -2.33 13.99 -14.67
N LEU A 81 -2.31 12.66 -14.66
CA LEU A 81 -3.35 11.85 -15.30
C LEU A 81 -4.75 12.18 -14.74
N LYS A 82 -4.88 12.31 -13.42
CA LYS A 82 -6.12 12.72 -12.76
C LYS A 82 -6.53 14.14 -13.17
N LYS A 83 -5.60 15.10 -13.14
CA LYS A 83 -5.87 16.49 -13.51
C LYS A 83 -6.30 16.64 -14.97
N ASP A 84 -5.55 16.07 -15.90
CA ASP A 84 -5.83 16.11 -17.33
C ASP A 84 -7.23 15.55 -17.63
N TRP A 85 -7.59 14.42 -17.01
CA TRP A 85 -8.91 13.83 -17.16
C TRP A 85 -10.03 14.74 -16.62
N THR A 86 -9.88 15.26 -15.40
CA THR A 86 -10.89 16.16 -14.81
C THR A 86 -11.05 17.46 -15.60
N GLU A 87 -9.99 17.98 -16.22
CA GLU A 87 -10.08 19.13 -17.13
C GLU A 87 -10.85 18.79 -18.41
N THR A 88 -10.63 17.61 -19.00
CA THR A 88 -11.40 17.16 -20.18
C THR A 88 -12.88 17.02 -19.87
N GLU A 89 -13.23 16.38 -18.75
CA GLU A 89 -14.62 16.18 -18.31
C GLU A 89 -15.33 17.52 -18.05
N ASN A 90 -14.62 18.47 -17.41
CA ASN A 90 -15.15 19.82 -17.19
C ASN A 90 -15.37 20.61 -18.49
N ARG A 91 -14.50 20.44 -19.51
CA ARG A 91 -14.67 21.07 -20.82
C ARG A 91 -15.89 20.52 -21.54
N GLU A 92 -16.07 19.21 -21.55
CA GLU A 92 -17.23 18.54 -22.14
C GLU A 92 -18.53 18.96 -21.44
N ALA A 93 -18.54 19.00 -20.10
CA ALA A 93 -19.69 19.47 -19.32
C ALA A 93 -20.06 20.94 -19.63
N ARG A 94 -19.05 21.82 -19.79
CA ARG A 94 -19.26 23.23 -20.17
C ARG A 94 -19.81 23.38 -21.60
N GLN A 95 -19.35 22.55 -22.54
CA GLN A 95 -19.87 22.55 -23.91
C GLN A 95 -21.32 22.07 -23.95
N HIS A 96 -21.66 21.01 -23.19
CA HIS A 96 -23.04 20.54 -23.08
C HIS A 96 -24.00 21.58 -22.50
N ARG A 97 -23.59 22.32 -21.44
CA ARG A 97 -24.40 23.40 -20.87
C ARG A 97 -24.60 24.59 -21.83
N ARG A 98 -23.62 24.89 -22.68
CA ARG A 98 -23.75 25.94 -23.71
C ARG A 98 -24.67 25.53 -24.87
N GLY A 99 -24.75 24.23 -25.18
CA GLY A 99 -25.63 23.70 -26.23
C GLY A 99 -27.12 23.71 -25.89
N GLN A 100 -27.51 23.79 -24.62
CA GLN A 100 -28.92 23.75 -24.20
C GLN A 100 -29.63 25.13 -24.26
N ASN A 101 -28.90 26.24 -24.30
CA ASN A 101 -29.48 27.60 -24.27
C ASN A 101 -29.29 28.41 -25.59
N GLY A 102 -28.82 27.78 -26.67
CA GLY A 102 -28.54 28.46 -27.94
C GLY A 102 -29.49 28.04 -29.06
N SER A 103 -30.35 28.97 -29.52
CA SER A 103 -31.19 28.81 -30.69
C SER A 103 -30.38 28.43 -31.94
N LEU A 104 -30.96 27.58 -32.79
CA LEU A 104 -30.63 27.27 -34.19
C LEU A 104 -29.74 28.33 -34.88
N GLY A 105 -28.43 28.17 -34.77
CA GLY A 105 -27.42 28.90 -35.53
C GLY A 105 -26.52 27.91 -36.24
N LYS A 106 -26.72 27.74 -37.56
CA LYS A 106 -25.81 27.02 -38.44
C LYS A 106 -24.44 27.72 -38.45
N GLY A 107 -23.52 27.26 -37.62
CA GLY A 107 -22.10 27.62 -37.65
C GLY A 107 -21.27 26.35 -37.67
N ALA A 108 -20.35 26.27 -38.61
CA ALA A 108 -19.44 25.17 -38.93
C ALA A 108 -19.26 24.09 -37.84
N ARG A 109 -19.67 22.85 -38.17
CA ARG A 109 -19.11 21.63 -37.60
C ARG A 109 -17.60 21.63 -37.90
N GLU A 110 -16.80 22.22 -37.03
CA GLU A 110 -15.50 21.61 -36.78
C GLU A 110 -15.82 20.21 -36.25
N GLY A 111 -15.48 19.19 -37.04
CA GLY A 111 -15.52 17.81 -36.57
C GLY A 111 -14.71 17.69 -35.28
N PRO A 112 -14.88 16.61 -34.50
CA PRO A 112 -14.05 16.40 -33.31
C PRO A 112 -12.60 16.54 -33.78
N THR A 113 -11.95 17.64 -33.39
CA THR A 113 -10.51 17.79 -33.57
C THR A 113 -9.98 16.52 -32.96
N LYS A 114 -9.38 15.66 -33.80
CA LYS A 114 -8.70 14.46 -33.36
C LYS A 114 -7.95 14.90 -32.11
N VAL A 115 -8.37 14.41 -30.95
CA VAL A 115 -7.53 14.47 -29.76
C VAL A 115 -6.34 13.67 -30.23
N GLU A 116 -5.33 14.36 -30.76
CA GLU A 116 -4.05 13.75 -31.07
C GLU A 116 -3.73 12.94 -29.83
N ASP A 117 -3.39 11.66 -30.00
CA ASP A 117 -2.97 10.74 -28.94
C ASP A 117 -1.79 11.38 -28.18
N ARG A 118 -2.07 12.35 -27.32
CA ARG A 118 -1.16 12.86 -26.32
C ARG A 118 -1.06 11.70 -25.36
N LYS A 119 -0.09 10.85 -25.63
CA LYS A 119 0.32 9.78 -24.75
C LYS A 119 0.68 10.45 -23.42
N CYS A 120 -0.21 10.34 -22.45
CA CYS A 120 -0.04 10.85 -21.09
C CYS A 120 0.97 10.03 -20.27
N TYR A 121 1.70 9.12 -20.92
CA TYR A 121 2.78 8.33 -20.36
C TYR A 121 3.94 8.28 -21.36
N ARG A 122 5.16 8.17 -20.85
CA ARG A 122 6.37 8.02 -21.65
C ARG A 122 6.85 6.57 -21.60
N VAL A 123 7.36 6.07 -22.73
CA VAL A 123 7.93 4.71 -22.79
C VAL A 123 9.44 4.80 -22.61
N LEU A 124 9.96 4.13 -21.59
CA LEU A 124 11.39 3.99 -21.33
C LEU A 124 11.90 2.69 -21.96
N LYS A 125 12.86 2.81 -22.88
CA LYS A 125 13.47 1.64 -23.54
C LYS A 125 14.45 0.96 -22.58
N THR A 126 14.22 -0.31 -22.31
CA THR A 126 15.09 -1.17 -21.52
C THR A 126 16.05 -1.96 -22.42
N PRO A 127 17.31 -2.19 -22.01
CA PRO A 127 18.30 -2.91 -22.80
C PRO A 127 18.16 -4.45 -22.72
N GLY A 128 17.39 -4.97 -21.76
CA GLY A 128 17.28 -6.40 -21.49
C GLY A 128 16.52 -7.16 -22.57
N ALA A 129 16.91 -8.41 -22.84
CA ALA A 129 16.16 -9.33 -23.70
C ALA A 129 15.34 -10.28 -22.80
N GLY A 130 14.13 -9.86 -22.41
CA GLY A 130 13.25 -10.68 -21.57
C GLY A 130 12.00 -9.93 -21.10
N ASP A 131 11.00 -10.66 -20.59
CA ASP A 131 9.87 -10.07 -19.88
C ASP A 131 10.33 -9.65 -18.48
N ILE A 132 10.04 -8.40 -18.12
CA ILE A 132 10.36 -7.84 -16.80
C ILE A 132 9.45 -8.50 -15.77
N GLN A 133 10.03 -9.12 -14.74
CA GLN A 133 9.29 -9.78 -13.65
C GLN A 133 9.17 -8.87 -12.42
N GLN A 134 10.23 -8.16 -12.07
CA GLN A 134 10.27 -7.31 -10.88
C GLN A 134 10.92 -5.96 -11.15
N LEU A 135 10.39 -4.94 -10.46
CA LEU A 135 10.90 -3.58 -10.40
C LEU A 135 11.12 -3.22 -8.93
N VAL A 136 12.31 -2.74 -8.58
CA VAL A 136 12.63 -2.34 -7.20
C VAL A 136 13.33 -0.97 -7.24
N ILE A 137 12.67 0.03 -6.66
CA ILE A 137 13.19 1.40 -6.58
C ILE A 137 14.14 1.55 -5.39
N SER A 138 15.18 2.37 -5.53
CA SER A 138 16.10 2.68 -4.43
C SER A 138 15.44 3.57 -3.37
N PRO A 139 15.92 3.55 -2.10
CA PRO A 139 15.36 4.36 -1.02
C PRO A 139 15.33 5.86 -1.33
N ASN A 140 16.35 6.37 -2.04
CA ASN A 140 16.44 7.76 -2.47
C ASN A 140 15.65 8.06 -3.77
N CYS A 141 14.98 7.08 -4.37
CA CYS A 141 14.22 7.19 -5.61
C CYS A 141 15.02 7.66 -6.85
N VAL A 142 16.33 7.41 -6.88
CA VAL A 142 17.23 7.76 -8.00
C VAL A 142 17.50 6.59 -8.93
N PHE A 143 17.62 5.38 -8.38
CA PHE A 143 17.90 4.16 -9.15
C PHE A 143 16.67 3.25 -9.19
N LEU A 144 16.56 2.52 -10.29
CA LEU A 144 15.56 1.49 -10.48
C LEU A 144 16.25 0.20 -10.90
N ALA A 145 16.14 -0.84 -10.06
CA ALA A 145 16.54 -2.18 -10.43
C ALA A 145 15.43 -2.83 -11.27
N ILE A 146 15.79 -3.27 -12.47
CA ILE A 146 14.92 -3.93 -13.44
C ILE A 146 15.37 -5.39 -13.54
N LEU A 147 14.52 -6.30 -13.09
CA LEU A 147 14.82 -7.73 -13.04
C LEU A 147 14.01 -8.49 -14.07
N THR A 148 14.70 -9.35 -14.81
CA THR A 148 14.07 -10.44 -15.57
C THR A 148 14.08 -11.72 -14.71
N SER A 149 14.03 -12.91 -15.31
CA SER A 149 14.19 -14.17 -14.57
C SER A 149 15.64 -14.39 -14.09
N HIS A 150 16.65 -13.91 -14.82
CA HIS A 150 18.07 -14.15 -14.48
C HIS A 150 18.96 -12.91 -14.61
N THR A 151 18.52 -11.87 -15.33
CA THR A 151 19.32 -10.67 -15.57
C THR A 151 18.84 -9.51 -14.70
N VAL A 152 19.79 -8.70 -14.25
CA VAL A 152 19.52 -7.50 -13.46
C VAL A 152 20.13 -6.29 -14.16
N HIS A 153 19.33 -5.24 -14.33
CA HIS A 153 19.77 -3.97 -14.91
C HIS A 153 19.44 -2.82 -13.95
N ILE A 154 20.40 -1.93 -13.72
CA ILE A 154 20.20 -0.73 -12.91
C ILE A 154 19.99 0.46 -13.84
N ALA A 155 18.80 1.02 -13.81
CA ALA A 155 18.43 2.23 -14.52
C ALA A 155 18.59 3.45 -13.63
N VAL A 156 19.20 4.52 -14.18
CA VAL A 156 19.17 5.84 -13.56
C VAL A 156 17.86 6.50 -13.96
N LEU A 157 17.03 6.82 -12.97
CA LEU A 157 15.72 7.42 -13.22
C LEU A 157 15.88 8.84 -13.74
N PRO A 158 15.12 9.22 -14.79
CA PRO A 158 15.11 10.59 -15.29
C PRO A 158 14.43 11.54 -14.30
N ASP A 159 14.74 12.82 -14.45
CA ASP A 159 14.06 13.89 -13.73
C ASP A 159 12.61 14.06 -14.20
N SER A 160 11.70 14.31 -13.24
CA SER A 160 10.25 14.46 -13.42
C SER A 160 9.86 15.53 -14.44
N SER A 161 10.71 16.53 -14.66
CA SER A 161 10.53 17.55 -15.71
C SER A 161 10.37 16.95 -17.11
N ARG A 162 10.96 15.78 -17.37
CA ARG A 162 10.88 15.06 -18.65
C ARG A 162 9.48 14.52 -18.95
N LEU A 163 8.58 14.41 -17.97
CA LEU A 163 7.16 14.09 -18.21
C LEU A 163 6.37 15.30 -18.70
N SER A 164 6.87 16.53 -18.51
CA SER A 164 6.23 17.76 -18.97
C SER A 164 6.57 18.11 -20.42
N GLU A 165 7.57 17.45 -21.00
CA GLU A 165 8.02 17.72 -22.36
C GLU A 165 6.95 17.31 -23.39
N PRO A 166 6.77 18.10 -24.47
CA PRO A 166 5.79 17.77 -25.51
C PRO A 166 6.16 16.52 -26.33
N ASP A 167 7.41 16.07 -26.27
CA ASP A 167 7.87 14.84 -26.92
C ASP A 167 7.49 13.60 -26.10
N SER A 168 6.42 12.93 -26.50
CA SER A 168 5.99 11.64 -25.94
C SER A 168 6.58 10.42 -26.68
N GLY A 169 7.70 10.61 -27.37
CA GLY A 169 8.50 9.55 -27.96
C GLY A 169 9.14 8.62 -26.92
N PRO A 170 9.53 7.40 -27.33
CA PRO A 170 10.21 6.47 -26.44
C PRO A 170 11.61 6.97 -26.09
N MET A 171 11.90 7.12 -24.80
CA MET A 171 13.14 7.67 -24.28
C MET A 171 14.13 6.56 -23.92
N ARG A 172 15.41 6.77 -24.21
CA ARG A 172 16.50 5.90 -23.74
C ARG A 172 17.01 6.44 -22.41
N ILE A 173 17.05 5.59 -21.40
CA ILE A 173 17.61 5.91 -20.08
C ILE A 173 19.00 5.30 -19.94
N LYS A 174 19.82 5.87 -19.05
CA LYS A 174 21.15 5.33 -18.74
C LYS A 174 20.95 4.05 -17.91
N THR A 175 21.40 2.93 -18.45
CA THR A 175 21.23 1.60 -17.83
C THR A 175 22.58 0.89 -17.73
N TYR A 176 22.84 0.30 -16.58
CA TYR A 176 24.00 -0.52 -16.30
C TYR A 176 23.55 -1.98 -16.13
N THR A 177 24.26 -2.92 -16.74
CA THR A 177 24.02 -4.35 -16.49
C THR A 177 24.77 -4.74 -15.23
N LEU A 178 24.07 -5.30 -14.26
CA LEU A 178 24.66 -5.77 -13.01
C LEU A 178 25.17 -7.20 -13.19
N GLY A 179 26.44 -7.43 -12.88
CA GLY A 179 27.11 -8.72 -13.01
C GLY A 179 26.97 -9.35 -14.39
N PRO A 180 27.60 -8.81 -15.46
CA PRO A 180 27.45 -9.34 -16.81
C PRO A 180 27.83 -10.81 -17.00
N THR A 181 28.62 -11.37 -16.08
CA THR A 181 29.01 -12.79 -16.03
C THR A 181 28.30 -13.59 -14.94
N ILE A 182 27.61 -12.90 -14.01
CA ILE A 182 26.98 -13.47 -12.82
C ILE A 182 25.47 -13.63 -13.06
N HIS A 183 24.79 -12.56 -13.44
CA HIS A 183 23.35 -12.53 -13.69
C HIS A 183 23.07 -12.77 -15.18
N VAL A 184 23.24 -14.04 -15.59
CA VAL A 184 23.09 -14.50 -16.97
C VAL A 184 22.14 -15.69 -17.02
N LEU A 185 21.47 -15.89 -18.17
CA LEU A 185 20.58 -17.03 -18.41
C LEU A 185 21.21 -18.42 -18.19
N ALA A 186 22.55 -18.52 -18.22
CA ALA A 186 23.27 -19.76 -17.97
C ALA A 186 23.46 -20.06 -16.46
N GLN A 187 23.24 -19.08 -15.59
CA GLN A 187 23.42 -19.17 -14.15
C GLN A 187 22.06 -19.32 -13.44
N SER A 188 22.07 -19.39 -12.11
CA SER A 188 20.86 -19.49 -11.30
C SER A 188 19.96 -18.25 -11.43
N PRO A 189 18.62 -18.40 -11.45
CA PRO A 189 17.70 -17.27 -11.53
C PRO A 189 17.78 -16.37 -10.29
N VAL A 190 17.47 -15.09 -10.50
CA VAL A 190 17.42 -14.09 -9.43
C VAL A 190 16.03 -14.11 -8.81
N VAL A 191 15.97 -14.33 -7.50
CA VAL A 191 14.72 -14.45 -6.75
C VAL A 191 14.33 -13.10 -6.18
N SER A 192 15.26 -12.45 -5.47
CA SER A 192 15.02 -11.18 -4.79
C SER A 192 16.15 -10.19 -5.06
N ALA A 193 15.82 -8.92 -5.22
CA ALA A 193 16.76 -7.81 -5.14
C ALA A 193 16.23 -6.77 -4.16
N LEU A 194 17.06 -6.39 -3.21
CA LEU A 194 16.73 -5.53 -2.10
C LEU A 194 17.77 -4.43 -1.97
N TRP A 195 17.35 -3.20 -1.74
CA TRP A 195 18.31 -2.15 -1.38
C TRP A 195 18.65 -2.29 0.09
N HIS A 196 19.94 -2.19 0.43
CA HIS A 196 20.37 -2.26 1.81
C HIS A 196 19.86 -1.02 2.57
N PRO A 197 19.15 -1.16 3.71
CA PRO A 197 18.60 -0.04 4.46
C PRO A 197 19.68 0.98 4.87
N LEU A 198 20.79 0.46 5.40
CA LEU A 198 21.98 1.25 5.78
C LEU A 198 22.96 1.52 4.62
N GLY A 199 22.51 1.36 3.38
CA GLY A 199 23.34 1.59 2.20
C GLY A 199 23.63 3.08 2.01
N VAL A 200 24.92 3.44 1.85
CA VAL A 200 25.31 4.84 1.62
C VAL A 200 24.56 5.43 0.43
N ALA A 201 23.82 6.52 0.68
CA ALA A 201 22.99 7.20 -0.31
C ALA A 201 22.02 6.26 -1.08
N GLY A 202 21.62 5.13 -0.50
CA GLY A 202 20.79 4.13 -1.17
C GLY A 202 21.44 3.51 -2.42
N MET A 203 22.77 3.45 -2.47
CA MET A 203 23.53 2.90 -3.61
C MET A 203 24.00 1.46 -3.39
N CYS A 204 23.54 0.81 -2.32
CA CYS A 204 23.89 -0.58 -2.02
C CYS A 204 22.71 -1.50 -2.35
N LEU A 205 22.93 -2.45 -3.25
CA LEU A 205 21.95 -3.45 -3.65
C LEU A 205 22.40 -4.83 -3.19
N VAL A 206 21.47 -5.64 -2.69
CA VAL A 206 21.66 -7.04 -2.36
C VAL A 206 20.83 -7.88 -3.30
N THR A 207 21.45 -8.86 -3.94
CA THR A 207 20.77 -9.82 -4.82
C THR A 207 20.85 -11.21 -4.24
N VAL A 208 19.73 -11.93 -4.24
CA VAL A 208 19.63 -13.32 -3.79
C VAL A 208 19.19 -14.19 -4.96
N THR A 209 19.98 -15.22 -5.26
CA THR A 209 19.68 -16.19 -6.32
C THR A 209 19.05 -17.46 -5.76
N ALA A 210 18.36 -18.23 -6.62
CA ALA A 210 17.62 -19.43 -6.18
C ALA A 210 18.52 -20.53 -5.60
N ASP A 211 19.80 -20.54 -5.96
CA ASP A 211 20.84 -21.44 -5.46
C ASP A 211 21.44 -20.97 -4.12
N SER A 212 20.71 -20.14 -3.35
CA SER A 212 21.12 -19.74 -2.01
C SER A 212 22.44 -18.96 -1.96
N VAL A 213 22.68 -18.09 -2.95
CA VAL A 213 23.83 -17.18 -2.95
C VAL A 213 23.39 -15.73 -2.80
N VAL A 214 23.88 -15.09 -1.74
CA VAL A 214 23.66 -13.67 -1.42
C VAL A 214 24.85 -12.85 -1.91
N ARG A 215 24.59 -11.77 -2.65
CA ARG A 215 25.63 -10.87 -3.17
C ARG A 215 25.31 -9.42 -2.84
N ILE A 216 26.31 -8.68 -2.34
CA ILE A 216 26.22 -7.26 -2.03
C ILE A 216 26.95 -6.46 -3.11
N TRP A 217 26.29 -5.43 -3.63
CA TRP A 217 26.75 -4.58 -4.71
C TRP A 217 26.76 -3.13 -4.23
N GLU A 218 27.94 -2.55 -4.04
CA GLU A 218 28.09 -1.13 -3.75
C GLU A 218 28.26 -0.35 -5.04
N LEU A 219 27.16 0.19 -5.55
CA LEU A 219 27.10 0.84 -6.86
C LEU A 219 27.77 2.21 -6.82
N ASN A 220 28.51 2.55 -7.87
CA ASN A 220 29.04 3.89 -8.08
C ASN A 220 28.96 4.22 -9.59
N VAL A 221 28.24 5.28 -9.93
CA VAL A 221 27.99 5.71 -11.31
C VAL A 221 29.28 6.03 -12.07
N ASP A 222 30.31 6.51 -11.36
CA ASP A 222 31.61 6.88 -11.92
C ASP A 222 32.54 5.67 -12.07
N ASN A 223 32.37 4.64 -11.25
CA ASN A 223 33.17 3.43 -11.30
C ASN A 223 32.39 2.26 -11.91
N ARG A 224 32.60 2.00 -13.20
CA ARG A 224 31.91 0.91 -13.90
C ARG A 224 32.13 -0.48 -13.26
N TRP A 225 33.29 -0.71 -12.64
CA TRP A 225 33.63 -2.00 -12.02
C TRP A 225 32.67 -2.36 -10.87
N SER A 226 32.06 -1.37 -10.21
CA SER A 226 31.07 -1.62 -9.16
C SER A 226 29.83 -2.37 -9.66
N PHE A 227 29.55 -2.30 -10.96
CA PHE A 227 28.46 -3.03 -11.58
C PHE A 227 28.88 -4.41 -12.09
N ASP A 228 30.19 -4.65 -12.28
CA ASP A 228 30.69 -5.90 -12.86
C ASP A 228 30.92 -6.97 -11.78
N SER A 229 31.43 -6.59 -10.60
CA SER A 229 31.72 -7.51 -9.49
C SER A 229 31.11 -7.06 -8.17
N PRO A 230 30.52 -7.98 -7.37
CA PRO A 230 30.00 -7.69 -6.04
C PRO A 230 31.14 -7.44 -5.03
N THR A 231 30.86 -6.68 -3.97
CA THR A 231 31.81 -6.44 -2.88
C THR A 231 31.87 -7.58 -1.87
N LEU A 232 30.76 -8.28 -1.67
CA LEU A 232 30.68 -9.48 -0.84
C LEU A 232 29.81 -10.53 -1.53
N THR A 233 30.26 -11.78 -1.51
CA THR A 233 29.47 -12.94 -1.97
C THR A 233 29.45 -13.96 -0.85
N ILE A 234 28.25 -14.46 -0.51
CA ILE A 234 28.02 -15.43 0.54
C ILE A 234 27.24 -16.57 -0.07
N ASP A 235 27.82 -17.77 -0.09
CA ASP A 235 27.12 -19.01 -0.42
C ASP A 235 26.60 -19.61 0.89
N LEU A 236 25.27 -19.71 1.02
CA LEU A 236 24.63 -20.20 2.25
C LEU A 236 24.85 -21.70 2.44
N ILE A 237 24.99 -22.47 1.35
CA ILE A 237 25.22 -23.92 1.41
C ILE A 237 26.61 -24.19 1.98
N ASP A 238 27.62 -23.43 1.53
CA ASP A 238 28.98 -23.50 2.10
C ASP A 238 29.04 -23.03 3.57
N LEU A 239 28.20 -22.05 3.93
CA LEU A 239 28.11 -21.54 5.29
C LEU A 239 27.45 -22.56 6.24
N MET A 240 26.40 -23.26 5.79
CA MET A 240 25.78 -24.38 6.49
C MET A 240 26.79 -25.50 6.73
N ASN A 241 27.48 -25.93 5.67
CA ASN A 241 28.45 -27.03 5.73
C ASN A 241 29.74 -26.67 6.50
N GLY A 242 29.95 -25.40 6.82
CA GLY A 242 31.12 -24.94 7.58
C GLY A 242 32.43 -25.07 6.80
N THR A 243 32.35 -25.22 5.48
CA THR A 243 33.48 -25.24 4.53
C THR A 243 34.00 -23.84 4.19
N TYR A 244 33.39 -22.81 4.80
CA TYR A 244 33.74 -21.41 4.62
C TYR A 244 35.19 -21.11 5.05
N SER A 245 36.03 -20.81 4.06
CA SER A 245 37.32 -20.14 4.25
C SER A 245 37.21 -18.73 3.68
N GLU A 246 37.78 -17.71 4.34
CA GLU A 246 37.81 -16.33 3.80
C GLU A 246 38.53 -16.27 2.44
N GLU A 247 39.40 -17.22 2.14
CA GLU A 247 40.05 -17.35 0.83
C GLU A 247 39.08 -17.83 -0.28
N ASN A 248 37.94 -18.42 0.10
CA ASN A 248 36.87 -18.90 -0.80
C ASN A 248 35.68 -17.92 -0.90
N LEU A 249 35.86 -16.65 -0.49
CA LEU A 249 34.83 -15.58 -0.50
C LEU A 249 34.22 -15.24 -1.87
N GLY A 250 34.79 -15.76 -2.96
CA GLY A 250 34.14 -15.73 -4.26
C GLY A 250 33.43 -17.06 -4.49
N ALA A 251 32.10 -17.05 -4.56
CA ALA A 251 31.40 -18.10 -5.30
C ALA A 251 32.11 -18.21 -6.65
N SER A 252 32.73 -19.36 -6.94
CA SER A 252 33.63 -19.56 -8.08
C SER A 252 33.09 -18.83 -9.30
N ILE A 253 33.74 -17.72 -9.68
CA ILE A 253 33.32 -16.84 -10.79
C ILE A 253 33.30 -17.60 -12.13
N SER A 254 33.85 -18.82 -12.15
CA SER A 254 33.77 -19.76 -13.25
C SER A 254 32.80 -20.89 -12.91
N GLY A 255 31.80 -21.09 -13.79
CA GLY A 255 30.74 -22.09 -13.66
C GLY A 255 31.25 -23.47 -13.24
N LYS A 256 31.16 -23.76 -11.95
CA LYS A 256 31.07 -25.14 -11.49
C LYS A 256 29.82 -25.71 -12.17
N ASN A 257 29.99 -26.75 -12.97
CA ASN A 257 28.86 -27.58 -13.38
C ASN A 257 28.04 -27.87 -12.12
N ARG A 258 26.73 -27.57 -12.15
CA ARG A 258 25.82 -27.84 -11.03
C ARG A 258 26.10 -29.26 -10.52
N GLY A 259 26.70 -29.34 -9.33
CA GLY A 259 26.82 -30.61 -8.63
C GLY A 259 25.44 -31.09 -8.22
N PHE A 260 25.30 -32.38 -7.98
CA PHE A 260 24.09 -32.92 -7.38
C PHE A 260 24.31 -32.98 -5.87
N SER A 261 23.64 -32.13 -5.11
CA SER A 261 23.51 -32.24 -3.65
C SER A 261 22.04 -32.10 -3.25
N LEU A 262 21.62 -32.81 -2.21
CA LEU A 262 20.26 -32.72 -1.68
C LEU A 262 19.96 -31.29 -1.20
N ASP A 263 20.96 -30.65 -0.57
CA ASP A 263 20.93 -29.26 -0.11
C ASP A 263 20.57 -28.24 -1.21
N THR A 264 20.83 -28.53 -2.49
CA THR A 264 20.44 -27.61 -3.59
C THR A 264 18.93 -27.56 -3.84
N VAL A 265 18.20 -28.59 -3.41
CA VAL A 265 16.73 -28.63 -3.48
C VAL A 265 16.15 -28.05 -2.20
N GLU A 266 16.68 -28.44 -1.03
CA GLU A 266 16.19 -28.01 0.28
C GLU A 266 16.40 -26.51 0.50
N MET A 267 17.59 -26.00 0.13
CA MET A 267 17.93 -24.58 0.24
C MET A 267 17.61 -23.79 -1.04
N GLU A 268 16.47 -24.06 -1.69
CA GLU A 268 15.99 -23.18 -2.77
C GLU A 268 15.29 -21.95 -2.19
N VAL A 269 15.83 -20.75 -2.46
CA VAL A 269 15.28 -19.49 -1.92
C VAL A 269 13.93 -19.15 -2.56
N ALA A 270 12.91 -18.87 -1.74
CA ALA A 270 11.62 -18.35 -2.16
C ALA A 270 11.58 -16.82 -2.19
N SER A 271 12.05 -16.17 -1.12
CA SER A 271 12.11 -14.72 -0.98
C SER A 271 13.08 -14.32 0.12
N ALA A 272 13.49 -13.05 0.13
CA ALA A 272 14.30 -12.46 1.19
C ALA A 272 13.82 -11.03 1.48
N CYS A 273 14.00 -10.57 2.71
CA CYS A 273 13.74 -9.18 3.12
C CYS A 273 14.69 -8.77 4.25
N PHE A 274 14.90 -7.46 4.42
CA PHE A 274 15.63 -6.94 5.59
C PHE A 274 14.68 -6.81 6.77
N GLY A 275 15.19 -7.08 7.98
CA GLY A 275 14.40 -7.04 9.21
C GLY A 275 13.86 -5.66 9.58
N GLY A 276 14.46 -4.58 9.07
CA GLY A 276 14.06 -3.19 9.30
C GLY A 276 14.37 -2.28 8.13
N THR A 277 13.83 -1.06 8.18
CA THR A 277 13.97 0.00 7.17
C THR A 277 15.03 1.05 7.53
N ALA A 278 15.73 0.87 8.66
CA ALA A 278 16.67 1.82 9.25
C ALA A 278 15.99 3.11 9.74
N ALA A 279 14.74 3.00 10.22
CA ALA A 279 14.09 4.09 10.92
C ALA A 279 14.67 4.25 12.33
N GLU A 280 14.66 5.48 12.86
CA GLU A 280 15.30 5.82 14.16
C GLU A 280 14.73 5.03 15.35
N GLU A 281 13.48 4.59 15.24
CA GLU A 281 12.77 3.87 16.30
C GLU A 281 13.00 2.35 16.28
N GLU A 282 13.69 1.80 15.28
CA GLU A 282 13.85 0.36 15.08
C GLU A 282 15.05 -0.21 15.85
N ASN A 283 14.93 -1.44 16.35
CA ASN A 283 16.02 -2.17 16.97
C ASN A 283 17.25 -2.20 16.05
N GLY A 284 18.42 -1.84 16.61
CA GLY A 284 19.64 -1.63 15.85
C GLY A 284 20.08 -2.82 15.00
N TRP A 285 19.87 -4.06 15.46
CA TRP A 285 20.21 -5.25 14.68
C TRP A 285 19.27 -5.49 13.50
N ALA A 286 18.00 -5.06 13.57
CA ALA A 286 16.97 -5.40 12.59
C ALA A 286 17.32 -4.90 11.18
N SER A 287 17.86 -3.68 11.07
CA SER A 287 18.31 -3.09 9.80
C SER A 287 19.55 -3.78 9.20
N MET A 288 20.28 -4.57 9.99
CA MET A 288 21.43 -5.39 9.59
C MET A 288 21.11 -6.88 9.47
N THR A 289 19.85 -7.28 9.70
CA THR A 289 19.41 -8.68 9.61
C THR A 289 18.77 -8.92 8.25
N LEU A 290 19.33 -9.85 7.48
CA LEU A 290 18.71 -10.35 6.26
C LEU A 290 17.97 -11.64 6.58
N TRP A 291 16.64 -11.61 6.42
CA TRP A 291 15.78 -12.78 6.54
C TRP A 291 15.61 -13.46 5.18
N ILE A 292 15.69 -14.78 5.17
CA ILE A 292 15.64 -15.62 3.96
C ILE A 292 14.63 -16.73 4.20
N ALA A 293 13.61 -16.79 3.35
CA ALA A 293 12.63 -17.86 3.33
C ALA A 293 12.96 -18.85 2.21
N MET A 294 13.11 -20.13 2.56
CA MET A 294 13.30 -21.22 1.62
C MET A 294 11.94 -21.75 1.14
N LYS A 295 11.90 -22.30 -0.07
CA LYS A 295 10.67 -22.84 -0.66
C LYS A 295 10.09 -24.01 0.11
N GLU A 296 10.92 -24.80 0.80
CA GLU A 296 10.46 -25.99 1.53
C GLU A 296 9.81 -25.70 2.88
N GLY A 297 9.89 -24.47 3.39
CA GLY A 297 9.31 -24.10 4.69
C GLY A 297 10.29 -23.44 5.64
N ASP A 298 11.58 -23.69 5.46
CA ASP A 298 12.62 -23.20 6.37
C ASP A 298 12.84 -21.69 6.27
N VAL A 299 13.08 -21.08 7.42
CA VAL A 299 13.46 -19.68 7.53
C VAL A 299 14.88 -19.59 8.11
N TYR A 300 15.67 -18.68 7.57
CA TYR A 300 17.03 -18.39 8.03
C TYR A 300 17.24 -16.88 8.19
N ALA A 301 18.22 -16.50 9.00
CA ALA A 301 18.63 -15.12 9.19
C ALA A 301 20.16 -14.97 9.14
N LEU A 302 20.63 -13.88 8.54
CA LEU A 302 22.03 -13.45 8.55
C LEU A 302 22.14 -12.11 9.26
N CYS A 303 22.86 -12.07 10.39
CA CYS A 303 23.08 -10.84 11.15
C CYS A 303 24.48 -10.82 11.79
N PRO A 304 25.28 -9.73 11.64
CA PRO A 304 24.99 -8.53 10.85
C PRO A 304 25.48 -8.67 9.40
N ILE A 305 24.62 -8.35 8.43
CA ILE A 305 25.02 -8.10 7.05
C ILE A 305 25.17 -6.59 6.86
N LEU A 306 26.34 -6.16 6.39
CA LEU A 306 26.62 -4.74 6.13
C LEU A 306 27.35 -4.60 4.80
N PRO A 307 27.28 -3.46 4.10
CA PRO A 307 28.22 -3.08 3.05
C PRO A 307 29.59 -2.68 3.62
N ASN A 308 30.60 -2.44 2.78
CA ASN A 308 31.92 -1.98 3.24
C ASN A 308 31.85 -0.56 3.81
N ARG A 309 31.00 0.28 3.23
CA ARG A 309 30.61 1.59 3.76
C ARG A 309 29.12 1.61 3.99
N TRP A 310 28.70 2.07 5.15
CA TRP A 310 27.30 2.08 5.56
C TRP A 310 26.96 3.37 6.31
N GLN A 311 25.69 3.75 6.23
CA GLN A 311 25.14 4.95 6.86
C GLN A 311 24.30 4.51 8.06
N ALA A 312 24.58 5.07 9.24
CA ALA A 312 23.85 4.78 10.46
C ALA A 312 22.87 5.92 10.80
N PRO A 313 21.62 5.64 11.18
CA PRO A 313 20.79 6.58 11.92
C PRO A 313 21.46 6.95 13.25
N SER A 314 21.22 8.16 13.74
CA SER A 314 21.83 8.70 14.96
C SER A 314 21.53 7.88 16.22
N THR A 315 20.37 7.21 16.27
CA THR A 315 19.94 6.36 17.39
C THR A 315 20.48 4.93 17.32
N LEU A 316 20.99 4.49 16.17
CA LEU A 316 21.34 3.09 15.92
C LEU A 316 22.56 2.64 16.74
N ILE A 317 23.66 3.41 16.70
CA ILE A 317 24.92 3.04 17.38
C ILE A 317 24.77 3.14 18.91
N PRO A 318 24.18 4.22 19.47
CA PRO A 318 23.96 4.31 20.93
C PRO A 318 23.06 3.18 21.46
N SER A 319 21.96 2.86 20.77
CA SER A 319 21.05 1.79 21.20
C SER A 319 21.71 0.41 21.17
N LEU A 320 22.49 0.11 20.12
CA LEU A 320 23.29 -1.11 20.05
C LEU A 320 24.33 -1.18 21.17
N SER A 321 25.01 -0.07 21.46
CA SER A 321 26.03 -0.03 22.51
C SER A 321 25.45 -0.35 23.88
N ILE A 322 24.31 0.25 24.22
CA ILE A 322 23.61 -0.01 25.49
C ILE A 322 23.15 -1.47 25.56
N SER A 323 22.49 -1.98 24.51
CA SER A 323 21.99 -3.36 24.47
C SER A 323 23.11 -4.39 24.58
N ILE A 324 24.23 -4.20 23.86
CA ILE A 324 25.38 -5.12 23.88
C ILE A 324 26.07 -5.09 25.24
N VAL A 325 26.28 -3.92 25.84
CA VAL A 325 26.91 -3.79 27.16
C VAL A 325 26.04 -4.41 28.25
N ALA A 326 24.72 -4.17 28.22
CA ALA A 326 23.78 -4.77 29.16
C ALA A 326 23.77 -6.30 29.07
N LYS A 327 23.69 -6.86 27.85
CA LYS A 327 23.76 -8.31 27.63
C LYS A 327 25.11 -8.90 28.03
N ALA A 328 26.21 -8.23 27.70
CA ALA A 328 27.55 -8.69 28.06
C ALA A 328 27.77 -8.71 29.59
N ALA A 329 27.17 -7.77 30.34
CA ALA A 329 27.18 -7.76 31.78
C ALA A 329 26.34 -8.91 32.36
N ALA A 330 25.10 -9.07 31.90
CA ALA A 330 24.20 -10.14 32.37
C ALA A 330 24.79 -11.55 32.19
N VAL A 331 25.50 -11.79 31.08
CA VAL A 331 26.12 -13.09 30.77
C VAL A 331 27.43 -13.32 31.52
N GLN A 332 28.11 -12.26 31.96
CA GLN A 332 29.29 -12.41 32.84
C GLN A 332 28.87 -12.84 34.25
N ASP A 333 27.68 -12.43 34.69
CA ASP A 333 27.16 -12.73 36.02
C ASP A 333 26.50 -14.12 36.11
N ASP A 334 26.06 -14.70 34.98
CA ASP A 334 25.35 -15.98 34.92
C ASP A 334 26.27 -17.18 34.59
N GLU A 335 26.53 -18.03 35.59
CA GLU A 335 27.39 -19.23 35.48
C GLU A 335 26.81 -20.34 34.59
N ASP A 336 25.50 -20.37 34.34
CA ASP A 336 24.83 -21.44 33.57
C ASP A 336 24.85 -21.18 32.04
N THR A 337 25.39 -20.04 31.60
CA THR A 337 25.43 -19.67 30.18
C THR A 337 26.41 -20.53 29.37
N LEU A 338 26.02 -20.90 28.14
CA LEU A 338 26.90 -21.65 27.25
C LEU A 338 28.17 -20.83 26.93
N GLU A 339 29.35 -21.45 27.01
CA GLU A 339 30.62 -20.79 26.70
C GLU A 339 30.66 -20.19 25.27
N GLU A 340 29.83 -20.71 24.38
CA GLU A 340 29.67 -20.22 23.01
C GLU A 340 28.94 -18.89 22.94
N ASP A 341 27.89 -18.74 23.74
CA ASP A 341 27.13 -17.50 23.84
C ASP A 341 28.01 -16.44 24.49
N ARG A 342 28.74 -16.77 25.54
CA ARG A 342 29.74 -15.87 26.15
C ARG A 342 30.80 -15.41 25.15
N ARG A 343 31.27 -16.31 24.28
CA ARG A 343 32.18 -15.97 23.17
C ARG A 343 31.49 -15.08 22.12
N ASN A 344 30.20 -15.28 21.84
CA ASN A 344 29.45 -14.47 20.90
C ASN A 344 29.28 -13.04 21.40
N TYR A 345 28.88 -12.86 22.67
CA TYR A 345 28.75 -11.53 23.27
C TYR A 345 30.09 -10.78 23.32
N MET A 346 31.20 -11.47 23.60
CA MET A 346 32.52 -10.86 23.50
C MET A 346 32.85 -10.42 22.06
N ARG A 347 32.39 -11.13 21.03
CA ARG A 347 32.53 -10.71 19.62
C ARG A 347 31.68 -9.50 19.31
N GLN A 348 30.43 -9.46 19.80
CA GLN A 348 29.56 -8.28 19.66
C GLN A 348 30.20 -7.05 20.33
N PHE A 349 30.75 -7.21 21.53
CA PHE A 349 31.46 -6.15 22.25
C PHE A 349 32.69 -5.65 21.48
N ASN A 350 33.52 -6.55 20.96
CA ASN A 350 34.67 -6.18 20.12
C ASN A 350 34.25 -5.50 18.81
N TRP A 351 33.10 -5.91 18.26
CA TRP A 351 32.55 -5.33 17.04
C TRP A 351 32.07 -3.90 17.26
N ILE A 352 31.31 -3.62 18.33
CA ILE A 352 30.84 -2.26 18.64
C ILE A 352 32.00 -1.35 19.08
N SER A 353 32.95 -1.87 19.86
CA SER A 353 34.16 -1.11 20.24
C SER A 353 35.01 -0.70 19.02
N ALA A 354 35.02 -1.51 17.95
CA ALA A 354 35.67 -1.15 16.69
C ALA A 354 34.92 -0.04 15.93
N ILE A 355 33.61 0.10 16.14
CA ILE A 355 32.80 1.19 15.58
C ILE A 355 33.02 2.47 16.41
N ASP A 356 33.00 2.37 17.74
CA ASP A 356 33.21 3.52 18.64
C ASP A 356 34.60 4.13 18.51
N SER A 357 35.59 3.33 18.12
CA SER A 357 36.95 3.81 17.85
C SER A 357 37.15 4.36 16.44
N GLN A 358 36.13 4.28 15.58
CA GLN A 358 36.18 4.82 14.23
C GLN A 358 35.65 6.27 14.20
N ASP A 359 36.41 7.17 13.59
CA ASP A 359 35.90 8.51 13.25
C ASP A 359 34.96 8.43 12.01
N PRO A 360 33.71 8.92 12.10
CA PRO A 360 32.77 8.88 10.98
C PRO A 360 33.22 9.80 9.85
N THR A 361 33.02 9.36 8.60
CA THR A 361 33.20 10.22 7.43
C THR A 361 31.88 10.92 7.12
N PHE A 362 31.89 12.25 7.02
CA PHE A 362 30.69 13.01 6.69
C PHE A 362 30.50 13.12 5.17
N LEU A 363 29.33 12.70 4.67
CA LEU A 363 28.90 13.02 3.32
C LEU A 363 28.05 14.28 3.36
N SER A 364 28.59 15.35 2.76
CA SER A 364 27.85 16.60 2.62
C SER A 364 26.75 16.42 1.58
N SER A 365 25.51 16.35 2.05
CA SER A 365 24.35 16.59 1.20
C SER A 365 24.39 18.07 0.88
N GLY A 366 24.66 18.46 -0.37
CA GLY A 366 24.92 19.84 -0.79
C GLY A 366 23.77 20.86 -0.64
N SER A 367 22.94 20.73 0.38
CA SER A 367 21.83 21.59 0.77
C SER A 367 21.88 21.79 2.30
N ASP A 368 22.04 23.03 2.75
CA ASP A 368 22.15 23.45 4.17
C ASP A 368 20.98 23.02 5.08
N LEU A 369 19.90 22.47 4.50
CA LEU A 369 18.69 22.00 5.18
C LEU A 369 18.72 20.51 5.56
N VAL A 370 19.64 19.72 4.99
CA VAL A 370 19.75 18.27 5.27
C VAL A 370 21.01 18.06 6.10
N PRO A 371 20.91 17.46 7.30
CA PRO A 371 22.08 17.21 8.13
C PRO A 371 23.09 16.31 7.40
N ASP A 372 24.38 16.58 7.63
CA ASP A 372 25.46 15.75 7.12
C ASP A 372 25.31 14.32 7.64
N VAL A 373 25.49 13.36 6.74
CA VAL A 373 25.30 11.95 7.03
C VAL A 373 26.61 11.33 7.47
N GLU A 374 26.58 10.65 8.63
CA GLU A 374 27.71 9.86 9.12
C GLU A 374 27.83 8.54 8.36
N VAL A 375 29.01 8.32 7.78
CA VAL A 375 29.36 7.09 7.08
C VAL A 375 30.46 6.36 7.84
N TYR A 376 30.15 5.13 8.20
CA TYR A 376 31.04 4.19 8.88
C TYR A 376 31.59 3.16 7.91
N THR A 377 32.71 2.56 8.27
CA THR A 377 33.26 1.40 7.55
C THR A 377 32.91 0.12 8.28
N ARG A 378 32.80 -0.98 7.54
CA ARG A 378 32.55 -2.27 8.17
C ARG A 378 33.72 -2.64 9.09
N PRO A 379 33.48 -2.99 10.37
CA PRO A 379 34.55 -3.42 11.26
C PRO A 379 35.26 -4.67 10.75
N THR A 380 36.60 -4.65 10.78
CA THR A 380 37.46 -5.79 10.41
C THR A 380 37.89 -6.63 11.61
N ALA A 381 37.57 -6.18 12.84
CA ALA A 381 37.90 -6.90 14.08
C ALA A 381 37.22 -8.27 14.18
N VAL A 382 36.06 -8.41 13.52
CA VAL A 382 35.31 -9.66 13.41
C VAL A 382 35.17 -10.03 11.93
N ARG A 383 34.90 -11.31 11.65
CA ARG A 383 34.70 -11.82 10.28
C ARG A 383 33.65 -11.01 9.54
N SER A 384 33.88 -10.77 8.26
CA SER A 384 32.98 -10.00 7.40
C SER A 384 31.66 -10.72 7.07
N VAL A 385 31.65 -12.04 7.21
CA VAL A 385 30.47 -12.89 6.96
C VAL A 385 29.93 -13.40 8.30
N PRO A 386 28.65 -13.14 8.62
CA PRO A 386 28.02 -13.64 9.84
C PRO A 386 27.75 -15.15 9.77
N GLU A 387 27.42 -15.73 10.91
CA GLU A 387 26.90 -17.10 10.99
C GLU A 387 25.48 -17.16 10.41
N LEU A 388 25.17 -18.24 9.69
CA LEU A 388 23.79 -18.50 9.26
C LEU A 388 22.98 -19.01 10.44
N GLN A 389 21.97 -18.24 10.85
CA GLN A 389 21.08 -18.58 11.94
C GLN A 389 19.84 -19.27 11.36
N GLY A 390 19.58 -20.51 11.80
CA GLY A 390 18.46 -21.32 11.34
C GLY A 390 18.85 -22.78 11.07
N PRO A 391 17.92 -23.64 10.63
CA PRO A 391 16.50 -23.33 10.39
C PRO A 391 15.79 -22.87 11.67
N PHE A 392 14.92 -21.88 11.56
CA PHE A 392 14.07 -21.48 12.69
C PHE A 392 12.91 -22.47 12.85
N ASP A 393 12.76 -23.01 14.06
CA ASP A 393 11.62 -23.86 14.39
C ASP A 393 10.38 -22.99 14.64
N LEU A 394 9.26 -23.36 14.04
CA LEU A 394 8.00 -22.63 14.18
C LEU A 394 7.21 -23.27 15.33
N ASP A 395 7.11 -22.59 16.46
CA ASP A 395 6.38 -23.09 17.63
C ASP A 395 5.00 -22.38 17.75
N PRO A 396 3.86 -23.10 17.77
CA PRO A 396 3.70 -24.53 17.56
C PRO A 396 3.96 -24.95 16.12
N ALA A 397 4.41 -26.19 15.90
CA ALA A 397 4.64 -26.75 14.57
C ALA A 397 3.37 -26.65 13.70
N PRO A 398 3.49 -26.47 12.37
CA PRO A 398 2.33 -26.51 11.47
C PRO A 398 1.62 -27.85 11.62
N TYR A 399 0.29 -27.80 11.76
CA TYR A 399 -0.52 -29.02 11.74
C TYR A 399 -0.53 -29.51 10.28
N GLU A 400 0.28 -30.53 9.98
CA GLU A 400 0.22 -31.22 8.69
C GLU A 400 -1.10 -31.99 8.65
N ALA A 401 -2.10 -31.43 7.94
CA ALA A 401 -3.24 -32.23 7.53
C ALA A 401 -2.77 -33.22 6.45
N ASP A 402 -3.21 -34.48 6.50
CA ASP A 402 -2.80 -35.56 5.59
C ASP A 402 -2.96 -35.25 4.07
N ASP A 403 -3.68 -34.17 3.72
CA ASP A 403 -3.97 -33.72 2.35
C ASP A 403 -3.16 -32.48 1.89
N ASP A 404 -2.31 -31.86 2.73
CA ASP A 404 -1.54 -30.65 2.33
C ASP A 404 -0.11 -31.03 1.87
N PRO A 405 0.28 -30.75 0.60
CA PRO A 405 1.58 -31.12 0.06
C PRO A 405 2.71 -30.22 0.60
N GLY A 406 3.02 -30.28 1.89
CA GLY A 406 4.10 -29.52 2.54
C GLY A 406 3.90 -27.99 2.52
N VAL A 407 4.46 -27.30 3.52
CA VAL A 407 4.35 -25.84 3.64
C VAL A 407 5.32 -25.16 2.66
N GLN A 408 4.88 -24.94 1.42
CA GLN A 408 5.72 -24.23 0.44
C GLN A 408 5.64 -22.71 0.62
N LEU A 409 6.72 -22.08 1.08
CA LEU A 409 6.79 -20.62 1.22
C LEU A 409 6.98 -19.93 -0.14
N SER A 410 6.50 -18.69 -0.21
CA SER A 410 6.50 -17.87 -1.41
C SER A 410 7.05 -16.46 -1.17
N ASP A 411 6.69 -15.82 -0.07
CA ASP A 411 7.20 -14.49 0.28
C ASP A 411 7.35 -14.33 1.79
N ILE A 412 8.19 -13.38 2.20
CA ILE A 412 8.49 -13.04 3.60
C ILE A 412 8.40 -11.52 3.77
N TYR A 413 7.81 -11.09 4.89
CA TYR A 413 7.71 -9.69 5.29
C TYR A 413 8.01 -9.57 6.78
N THR A 414 8.76 -8.54 7.17
CA THR A 414 9.24 -8.38 8.54
C THR A 414 8.94 -6.98 9.04
N VAL A 415 8.53 -6.88 10.30
CA VAL A 415 8.37 -5.62 11.04
C VAL A 415 9.38 -5.63 12.17
N ALA A 416 10.32 -4.69 12.15
CA ALA A 416 11.31 -4.55 13.20
C ALA A 416 10.66 -4.25 14.56
N GLY A 417 11.22 -4.82 15.63
CA GLY A 417 10.91 -4.42 16.99
C GLY A 417 11.35 -2.99 17.25
N ARG A 418 10.59 -2.25 18.05
CA ARG A 418 10.91 -0.87 18.44
C ARG A 418 11.95 -0.85 19.57
N ILE A 419 12.82 0.17 19.59
CA ILE A 419 13.68 0.44 20.75
C ILE A 419 12.83 1.03 21.89
N ASP A 420 13.13 0.63 23.13
CA ASP A 420 12.59 1.28 24.32
C ASP A 420 13.32 2.60 24.58
N GLU A 421 12.67 3.72 24.25
CA GLU A 421 13.22 5.07 24.43
C GLU A 421 13.45 5.41 25.92
N GLU A 422 12.68 4.81 26.83
CA GLU A 422 12.81 5.05 28.27
C GLU A 422 14.12 4.46 28.81
N GLU A 423 14.62 3.38 28.22
CA GLU A 423 15.92 2.77 28.54
C GLU A 423 17.09 3.58 27.98
N LEU A 424 16.89 4.31 26.88
CA LEU A 424 17.93 5.18 26.30
C LEU A 424 18.10 6.50 27.06
N CYS A 425 17.05 7.00 27.72
CA CYS A 425 17.05 8.30 28.41
C CYS A 425 17.43 8.17 29.90
N PHE A 426 18.67 7.77 30.19
CA PHE A 426 19.21 7.87 31.54
C PHE A 426 19.50 9.34 31.91
N GLY A 427 18.49 10.07 32.39
CA GLY A 427 18.69 11.24 33.27
C GLY A 427 18.52 12.64 32.69
N ASP A 428 18.14 12.81 31.42
CA ASP A 428 17.84 14.15 30.87
C ASP A 428 16.31 14.35 30.73
N GLU A 429 15.78 15.34 31.47
CA GLU A 429 14.34 15.69 31.51
C GLU A 429 13.82 16.35 30.21
N GLU A 430 14.67 16.57 29.21
CA GLU A 430 14.26 17.03 27.88
C GLU A 430 14.35 15.86 26.88
N SER A 431 13.20 15.26 26.56
CA SER A 431 13.07 14.37 25.40
C SER A 431 13.38 15.18 24.14
N VAL A 432 14.62 15.05 23.64
CA VAL A 432 15.08 15.68 22.38
C VAL A 432 14.36 15.08 21.16
N PHE A 433 13.74 13.92 21.32
CA PHE A 433 13.01 13.20 20.28
C PHE A 433 11.52 13.60 20.32
N GLY A 434 11.07 14.31 19.28
CA GLY A 434 9.69 14.82 19.19
C GLY A 434 8.65 13.70 19.33
N GLY A 435 7.72 13.86 20.27
CA GLY A 435 6.74 12.86 20.70
C GLY A 435 5.66 12.45 19.69
N VAL A 436 6.05 12.00 18.50
CA VAL A 436 5.15 11.43 17.49
C VAL A 436 5.54 9.97 17.24
N GLY A 437 5.38 9.12 18.26
CA GLY A 437 5.68 7.70 18.09
C GLY A 437 5.64 6.91 19.39
N ARG A 438 4.59 6.96 20.21
CA ARG A 438 4.52 6.04 21.37
C ARG A 438 3.97 4.64 21.04
N GLU A 439 3.77 4.35 19.75
CA GLU A 439 3.00 3.20 19.30
C GLU A 439 3.91 2.22 18.55
N GLY A 440 4.05 0.99 19.06
CA GLY A 440 4.80 -0.08 18.42
C GLY A 440 5.27 -1.16 19.40
N LEU A 441 5.36 -2.39 18.90
CA LEU A 441 5.84 -3.58 19.60
C LEU A 441 7.37 -3.61 19.67
N SER A 442 7.90 -3.92 20.85
CA SER A 442 9.34 -4.12 21.13
C SER A 442 9.93 -5.39 20.49
N MET A 443 9.10 -6.40 20.21
CA MET A 443 9.47 -7.63 19.50
C MET A 443 9.32 -7.48 17.98
N GLY A 444 10.20 -8.17 17.24
CA GLY A 444 10.08 -8.29 15.79
C GLY A 444 8.93 -9.21 15.38
N ILE A 445 8.23 -8.85 14.30
CA ILE A 445 7.16 -9.67 13.71
C ILE A 445 7.63 -10.17 12.34
N ILE A 446 7.52 -11.47 12.09
CA ILE A 446 7.82 -12.10 10.82
C ILE A 446 6.52 -12.67 10.24
N CYS A 447 6.17 -12.25 9.04
CA CYS A 447 5.03 -12.73 8.26
C CYS A 447 5.52 -13.60 7.11
N LEU A 448 5.06 -14.85 7.06
CA LEU A 448 5.42 -15.83 6.03
C LEU A 448 4.20 -16.13 5.17
N SER A 449 4.32 -16.04 3.85
CA SER A 449 3.22 -16.38 2.93
C SER A 449 3.50 -17.70 2.22
N THR A 450 2.52 -18.60 2.23
CA THR A 450 2.57 -19.88 1.52
C THR A 450 1.99 -19.77 0.12
N ARG A 451 2.37 -20.70 -0.76
CA ARG A 451 1.87 -20.83 -2.14
C ARG A 451 0.36 -21.09 -2.21
N ASN A 452 -0.24 -21.57 -1.12
CA ASN A 452 -1.69 -21.77 -0.97
C ASN A 452 -2.43 -20.48 -0.57
N GLY A 453 -1.71 -19.37 -0.32
CA GLY A 453 -2.29 -18.12 0.17
C GLY A 453 -2.56 -18.11 1.68
N ARG A 454 -1.97 -19.04 2.45
CA ARG A 454 -1.99 -18.95 3.91
C ARG A 454 -0.86 -18.04 4.37
N ILE A 455 -1.09 -17.29 5.44
CA ILE A 455 -0.12 -16.37 6.03
C ILE A 455 0.10 -16.76 7.48
N HIS A 456 1.35 -17.03 7.83
CA HIS A 456 1.76 -17.28 9.20
C HIS A 456 2.34 -16.00 9.79
N VAL A 457 1.82 -15.56 10.94
CA VAL A 457 2.33 -14.43 11.70
C VAL A 457 3.11 -14.97 12.89
N CYS A 458 4.41 -14.67 12.92
CA CYS A 458 5.37 -15.15 13.90
C CYS A 458 5.99 -13.98 14.67
N LEU A 459 6.32 -14.21 15.94
CA LEU A 459 7.02 -13.28 16.82
C LEU A 459 8.45 -13.79 17.05
N ASP A 460 9.41 -12.88 16.94
CA ASP A 460 10.79 -13.10 17.34
C ASP A 460 10.95 -12.83 18.84
N SER A 461 10.79 -13.87 19.66
CA SER A 461 10.89 -13.78 21.12
C SER A 461 12.33 -13.73 21.62
N GLN A 462 13.27 -14.34 20.89
CA GLN A 462 14.68 -14.38 21.27
C GLN A 462 15.45 -13.14 20.79
N GLY A 463 14.98 -12.51 19.71
CA GLY A 463 15.61 -11.35 19.09
C GLY A 463 16.87 -11.76 18.32
N VAL A 464 16.80 -11.74 16.99
CA VAL A 464 17.97 -12.03 16.15
C VAL A 464 19.05 -10.97 16.35
N GLU A 465 20.24 -11.43 16.72
CA GLU A 465 21.40 -10.61 17.07
C GLU A 465 22.63 -10.96 16.22
N GLY A 466 23.68 -10.15 16.30
CA GLY A 466 24.92 -10.41 15.59
C GLY A 466 25.61 -11.70 16.02
N ARG A 467 25.80 -12.64 15.09
CA ARG A 467 26.51 -13.91 15.31
C ARG A 467 27.54 -14.16 14.22
N TRP A 468 28.66 -14.79 14.59
CA TRP A 468 29.75 -15.12 13.67
C TRP A 468 30.25 -16.55 13.89
N ALA A 469 30.62 -17.24 12.81
CA ALA A 469 31.12 -18.60 12.90
C ALA A 469 32.49 -18.67 13.59
N SER A 470 32.73 -19.73 14.39
CA SER A 470 34.03 -19.98 15.05
C SER A 470 35.15 -20.37 14.06
N LYS A 471 36.42 -20.19 14.45
CA LYS A 471 37.61 -20.51 13.61
C LYS A 471 37.88 -22.01 13.51
N THR A 472 37.41 -22.81 14.46
CA THR A 472 37.64 -24.26 14.54
C THR A 472 36.33 -25.00 14.29
N SER A 473 36.25 -25.68 13.15
CA SER A 473 35.13 -26.55 12.74
C SER A 473 34.82 -27.65 13.78
N GLU A 474 35.80 -28.00 14.62
CA GLU A 474 35.68 -29.06 15.63
C GLU A 474 34.81 -28.73 16.85
N SER A 475 34.33 -27.49 17.00
CA SER A 475 33.57 -27.07 18.19
C SER A 475 32.09 -26.79 17.95
N ARG A 476 31.45 -27.23 16.86
CA ARG A 476 29.97 -27.16 16.80
C ARG A 476 29.42 -28.20 17.79
N PRO A 477 28.69 -27.80 18.85
CA PRO A 477 28.04 -28.78 19.70
C PRO A 477 27.04 -29.54 18.85
N LYS A 478 27.03 -30.87 18.96
CA LYS A 478 26.06 -31.73 18.25
C LYS A 478 24.60 -31.49 18.68
N HIS A 479 24.38 -30.68 19.72
CA HIS A 479 23.08 -30.37 20.32
C HIS A 479 22.99 -28.88 20.67
N ARG A 480 23.01 -27.98 19.68
CA ARG A 480 22.43 -26.63 19.91
C ARG A 480 20.92 -26.72 19.67
N PRO A 481 20.09 -26.12 20.54
CA PRO A 481 18.68 -25.96 20.25
C PRO A 481 18.54 -25.06 19.02
N LEU A 482 17.61 -25.40 18.14
CA LEU A 482 17.26 -24.57 16.99
C LEU A 482 16.65 -23.26 17.50
N PRO A 483 16.92 -22.11 16.84
CA PRO A 483 16.27 -20.87 17.20
C PRO A 483 14.76 -21.01 16.92
N VAL A 484 13.93 -20.40 17.76
CA VAL A 484 12.46 -20.60 17.72
C VAL A 484 11.77 -19.30 17.33
N LEU A 485 10.79 -19.39 16.43
CA LEU A 485 9.84 -18.34 16.13
C LEU A 485 8.47 -18.72 16.67
N LEU A 486 7.88 -17.85 17.48
CA LEU A 486 6.57 -18.09 18.09
C LEU A 486 5.47 -17.74 17.08
N ARG A 487 4.80 -18.74 16.51
CA ARG A 487 3.68 -18.55 15.59
C ARG A 487 2.41 -18.19 16.36
N LEU A 488 1.97 -16.95 16.18
CA LEU A 488 0.77 -16.40 16.81
C LEU A 488 -0.51 -16.80 16.08
N GLU A 489 -0.55 -16.59 14.76
CA GLU A 489 -1.76 -16.78 13.95
C GLU A 489 -1.44 -17.38 12.58
N SER A 490 -2.36 -18.16 12.02
CA SER A 490 -2.32 -18.64 10.63
C SER A 490 -3.60 -18.26 9.92
N ILE A 491 -3.49 -17.39 8.92
CA ILE A 491 -4.62 -16.70 8.30
C ILE A 491 -4.73 -17.12 6.84
N ASP A 492 -5.88 -17.68 6.47
CA ASP A 492 -6.20 -17.97 5.08
C ASP A 492 -6.73 -16.71 4.38
N THR A 493 -6.15 -16.38 3.22
CA THR A 493 -6.57 -15.23 2.40
C THR A 493 -7.44 -15.60 1.21
N LEU A 494 -7.36 -16.87 0.77
CA LEU A 494 -8.09 -17.43 -0.37
C LEU A 494 -9.16 -18.40 0.14
N SER A 495 -10.27 -18.50 -0.60
CA SER A 495 -11.23 -19.59 -0.36
C SER A 495 -10.66 -20.93 -0.82
N ALA A 496 -11.06 -22.03 -0.20
CA ALA A 496 -10.64 -23.38 -0.59
C ALA A 496 -10.97 -23.69 -2.06
N GLU A 497 -12.04 -23.12 -2.63
CA GLU A 497 -12.35 -23.30 -4.06
C GLU A 497 -11.39 -22.52 -4.97
N GLU A 498 -10.95 -21.34 -4.54
CA GLU A 498 -10.03 -20.49 -5.30
C GLU A 498 -8.61 -21.09 -5.32
N SER A 499 -8.18 -21.73 -4.23
CA SER A 499 -6.85 -22.37 -4.13
C SER A 499 -6.70 -23.60 -5.04
N HIS A 500 -7.77 -24.37 -5.25
CA HIS A 500 -7.74 -25.56 -6.10
C HIS A 500 -7.95 -25.26 -7.59
N THR A 501 -8.70 -24.20 -7.91
CA THR A 501 -9.05 -23.84 -9.30
C THR A 501 -7.97 -22.99 -9.97
N HIS A 502 -7.33 -22.11 -9.22
CA HIS A 502 -6.18 -21.32 -9.67
C HIS A 502 -4.94 -22.04 -9.17
N GLY A 503 -4.26 -22.79 -10.06
CA GLY A 503 -3.01 -23.47 -9.74
C GLY A 503 -1.99 -22.55 -9.05
N PRO A 504 -0.88 -23.09 -8.55
CA PRO A 504 -0.06 -22.47 -7.52
C PRO A 504 0.23 -20.97 -7.78
N VAL A 505 -0.39 -20.13 -6.96
CA VAL A 505 -0.26 -18.67 -7.01
C VAL A 505 0.98 -18.27 -6.21
N TRP A 506 1.69 -17.23 -6.64
CA TRP A 506 2.80 -16.65 -5.88
C TRP A 506 2.30 -15.37 -5.19
N PRO A 507 1.73 -15.45 -3.98
CA PRO A 507 1.32 -14.26 -3.25
C PRO A 507 2.55 -13.41 -2.90
N VAL A 508 2.38 -12.09 -2.90
CA VAL A 508 3.45 -11.14 -2.65
C VAL A 508 2.99 -10.09 -1.65
N PHE A 509 3.83 -9.79 -0.66
CA PHE A 509 3.59 -8.72 0.30
C PHE A 509 3.81 -7.34 -0.32
N ILE A 510 2.98 -6.38 0.09
CA ILE A 510 3.07 -4.97 -0.27
C ILE A 510 3.02 -4.16 1.02
N GLU A 511 4.02 -3.32 1.21
CA GLU A 511 4.14 -2.44 2.36
C GLU A 511 3.06 -1.34 2.35
N ASP A 512 2.56 -0.99 3.53
CA ASP A 512 1.64 0.13 3.70
C ASP A 512 2.43 1.42 3.99
N PRO A 513 2.26 2.51 3.21
CA PRO A 513 2.94 3.78 3.45
C PRO A 513 2.61 4.41 4.81
N TYR A 514 1.41 4.16 5.33
CA TYR A 514 0.91 4.81 6.54
C TYR A 514 1.35 4.10 7.84
N SER A 515 1.49 2.78 7.81
CA SER A 515 1.70 2.00 9.03
C SER A 515 2.57 0.77 8.80
N ARG A 516 3.69 0.66 9.55
CA ARG A 516 4.56 -0.54 9.56
C ARG A 516 3.82 -1.84 9.94
N TYR A 517 2.85 -1.76 10.85
CA TYR A 517 2.03 -2.90 11.30
C TYR A 517 0.85 -3.23 10.38
N SER A 518 0.74 -2.59 9.21
CA SER A 518 -0.27 -2.90 8.21
C SER A 518 0.40 -3.18 6.88
N PHE A 519 -0.17 -4.09 6.12
CA PHE A 519 0.38 -4.49 4.82
C PHE A 519 -0.74 -5.07 3.97
N PHE A 520 -0.49 -5.13 2.67
CA PHE A 520 -1.37 -5.78 1.73
C PHE A 520 -0.72 -7.06 1.22
N VAL A 521 -1.55 -8.03 0.86
CA VAL A 521 -1.10 -9.21 0.12
C VAL A 521 -1.80 -9.27 -1.20
N ASN A 522 -0.98 -9.31 -2.24
CA ASN A 522 -1.42 -9.42 -3.61
C ASN A 522 -1.44 -10.90 -4.01
N HIS A 523 -2.63 -11.40 -4.30
CA HIS A 523 -2.88 -12.71 -4.86
C HIS A 523 -3.18 -12.59 -6.35
N GLY A 524 -3.12 -13.71 -7.09
CA GLY A 524 -3.58 -13.73 -8.48
C GLY A 524 -5.03 -13.28 -8.64
N THR A 525 -5.87 -13.51 -7.64
CA THR A 525 -7.32 -13.25 -7.65
C THR A 525 -7.73 -11.91 -7.02
N GLY A 526 -6.86 -11.23 -6.27
CA GLY A 526 -7.25 -10.04 -5.53
C GLY A 526 -6.19 -9.52 -4.58
N ILE A 527 -6.51 -8.43 -3.88
CA ILE A 527 -5.63 -7.82 -2.86
C ILE A 527 -6.35 -7.82 -1.52
N THR A 528 -5.68 -8.32 -0.49
CA THR A 528 -6.19 -8.38 0.89
C THR A 528 -5.39 -7.43 1.77
N PHE A 529 -6.06 -6.54 2.49
CA PHE A 529 -5.47 -5.70 3.53
C PHE A 529 -5.43 -6.44 4.85
N MET A 530 -4.29 -6.35 5.55
CA MET A 530 -4.10 -6.88 6.89
C MET A 530 -3.52 -5.82 7.83
N SER A 531 -3.96 -5.86 9.09
CA SER A 531 -3.49 -4.95 10.14
C SER A 531 -3.29 -5.69 11.45
N LEU A 532 -2.07 -5.59 11.99
CA LEU A 532 -1.62 -6.21 13.24
C LEU A 532 -1.84 -5.31 14.47
N ARG A 533 -2.20 -4.03 14.25
CA ARG A 533 -2.40 -3.03 15.33
C ARG A 533 -3.43 -3.43 16.38
N THR A 534 -4.37 -4.31 16.02
CA THR A 534 -5.43 -4.74 16.96
C THR A 534 -4.91 -5.44 18.20
N TRP A 535 -3.78 -6.12 18.07
CA TRP A 535 -3.14 -6.86 19.15
C TRP A 535 -1.75 -6.34 19.47
N SER A 536 -0.99 -5.77 18.52
CA SER A 536 0.41 -5.34 18.78
C SER A 536 0.51 -4.33 19.92
N ASP A 537 -0.37 -3.32 19.94
CA ASP A 537 -0.30 -2.25 20.95
C ASP A 537 -0.77 -2.74 22.31
N LYS A 538 -1.73 -3.68 22.32
CA LYS A 538 -2.18 -4.31 23.56
C LYS A 538 -1.13 -5.27 24.12
N LEU A 539 -0.43 -6.00 23.25
CA LEU A 539 0.67 -6.87 23.62
C LEU A 539 1.83 -6.06 24.19
N GLU A 540 2.21 -4.96 23.54
CA GLU A 540 3.24 -4.05 24.03
C GLU A 540 2.88 -3.49 25.41
N ASN A 541 1.63 -3.05 25.60
CA ASN A 541 1.17 -2.58 26.91
C ASN A 541 1.29 -3.67 27.98
N GLU A 542 1.04 -4.94 27.63
CA GLU A 542 1.21 -6.04 28.57
C GLU A 542 2.67 -6.36 28.87
N LEU A 543 3.58 -6.20 27.90
CA LEU A 543 5.02 -6.38 28.10
C LEU A 543 5.63 -5.30 28.99
N ARG A 544 5.13 -4.05 28.88
CA ARG A 544 5.53 -2.95 29.77
C ARG A 544 4.94 -3.03 31.17
N ASN A 545 3.86 -3.80 31.35
CA ASN A 545 3.22 -3.93 32.66
C ASN A 545 4.12 -4.75 33.61
N SER A 546 4.73 -4.09 34.58
CA SER A 546 5.57 -4.72 35.62
C SER A 546 4.80 -5.61 36.62
N ASN A 547 3.48 -5.74 36.48
CA ASN A 547 2.62 -6.53 37.38
C ASN A 547 2.39 -7.94 36.81
N GLU A 548 3.16 -8.90 37.31
CA GLU A 548 3.01 -10.33 36.97
C GLU A 548 1.63 -10.90 37.35
N ALA A 549 1.00 -10.36 38.39
CA ALA A 549 -0.29 -10.82 38.87
C ALA A 549 -1.40 -10.63 37.80
N GLY A 550 -1.97 -11.75 37.36
CA GLY A 550 -3.06 -11.78 36.38
C GLY A 550 -2.60 -11.62 34.93
N SER A 551 -1.30 -11.70 34.63
CA SER A 551 -0.79 -11.63 33.26
C SER A 551 -1.35 -12.76 32.39
N ASP A 552 -1.39 -13.99 32.89
CA ASP A 552 -1.97 -15.15 32.18
C ASP A 552 -3.44 -14.90 31.76
N PHE A 553 -4.25 -14.33 32.66
CA PHE A 553 -5.65 -14.00 32.34
C PHE A 553 -5.75 -12.90 31.27
N ARG A 554 -4.93 -11.84 31.36
CA ARG A 554 -4.91 -10.75 30.38
C ARG A 554 -4.40 -11.22 29.02
N MET A 555 -3.40 -12.10 29.00
CA MET A 555 -2.85 -12.70 27.80
C MET A 555 -3.87 -13.62 27.12
N ASN A 556 -4.55 -14.49 27.89
CA ASN A 556 -5.63 -15.32 27.34
C ASN A 556 -6.77 -14.46 26.75
N LEU A 557 -7.17 -13.40 27.44
CA LEU A 557 -8.17 -12.46 26.91
C LEU A 557 -7.68 -11.73 25.64
N LEU A 558 -6.38 -11.40 25.56
CA LEU A 558 -5.79 -10.80 24.36
C LEU A 558 -5.87 -11.76 23.17
N MET A 559 -5.47 -13.02 23.38
CA MET A 559 -5.50 -14.06 22.35
C MET A 559 -6.93 -14.35 21.85
N GLU A 560 -7.92 -14.33 22.74
CA GLU A 560 -9.33 -14.55 22.36
C GLU A 560 -9.97 -13.33 21.68
N SER A 561 -9.58 -12.11 22.06
CA SER A 561 -10.25 -10.88 21.62
C SER A 561 -9.59 -10.14 20.47
N ALA A 562 -8.31 -10.40 20.19
CA ALA A 562 -7.50 -9.58 19.31
C ALA A 562 -6.85 -10.39 18.17
N GLY A 563 -7.68 -10.81 17.19
CA GLY A 563 -7.17 -11.36 15.93
C GLY A 563 -6.64 -10.28 14.99
N THR A 564 -5.84 -10.69 14.01
CA THR A 564 -5.41 -9.82 12.91
C THR A 564 -6.61 -9.41 12.06
N LEU A 565 -6.75 -8.10 11.80
CA LEU A 565 -7.83 -7.62 10.96
C LEU A 565 -7.53 -7.90 9.49
N ARG A 566 -8.38 -8.66 8.82
CA ARG A 566 -8.29 -8.92 7.37
C ARG A 566 -9.50 -8.37 6.62
N LYS A 567 -9.27 -7.77 5.45
CA LYS A 567 -10.33 -7.34 4.53
C LYS A 567 -9.87 -7.44 3.08
N ARG A 568 -10.60 -8.19 2.24
CA ARG A 568 -10.37 -8.21 0.80
C ARG A 568 -10.77 -6.85 0.23
N ILE A 569 -9.80 -6.15 -0.35
CA ILE A 569 -10.00 -4.80 -0.90
C ILE A 569 -10.37 -4.90 -2.37
N VAL A 570 -9.58 -5.61 -3.17
CA VAL A 570 -9.81 -5.82 -4.60
C VAL A 570 -10.14 -7.28 -4.85
N ASP A 571 -11.19 -7.55 -5.62
CA ASP A 571 -11.53 -8.90 -6.05
C ASP A 571 -11.64 -8.97 -7.58
N ALA A 572 -10.61 -9.53 -8.22
CA ALA A 572 -10.62 -9.70 -9.68
C ALA A 572 -11.57 -10.81 -10.15
N ALA A 573 -12.04 -11.68 -9.25
CA ALA A 573 -12.92 -12.81 -9.54
C ALA A 573 -14.43 -12.48 -9.34
N ALA A 574 -14.77 -11.47 -8.53
CA ALA A 574 -16.14 -11.11 -8.15
C ALA A 574 -17.11 -10.81 -9.32
N GLY A 575 -16.60 -10.58 -10.53
CA GLY A 575 -17.40 -10.29 -11.72
C GLY A 575 -17.68 -11.49 -12.67
N LYS A 576 -17.16 -12.68 -12.40
CA LYS A 576 -17.22 -13.81 -13.35
C LYS A 576 -18.20 -14.90 -12.86
N SER A 577 -19.46 -14.80 -13.25
CA SER A 577 -20.47 -15.86 -12.98
C SER A 577 -20.38 -17.09 -13.90
N SER A 578 -19.44 -17.10 -14.87
CA SER A 578 -19.31 -18.16 -15.86
C SER A 578 -18.04 -18.99 -15.67
N ARG A 579 -18.21 -20.29 -15.38
CA ARG A 579 -17.17 -21.33 -15.26
C ARG A 579 -16.33 -21.55 -16.54
N THR A 580 -16.58 -20.85 -17.65
CA THR A 580 -16.02 -21.22 -18.96
C THR A 580 -14.92 -20.29 -19.50
N ASP A 581 -14.69 -19.10 -18.92
CA ASP A 581 -13.63 -18.19 -19.38
C ASP A 581 -12.32 -18.40 -18.61
N TYR A 582 -11.63 -19.49 -18.94
CA TYR A 582 -10.28 -19.87 -18.46
C TYR A 582 -9.15 -18.95 -18.98
N ARG A 583 -9.39 -17.64 -19.11
CA ARG A 583 -8.31 -16.65 -19.08
C ARG A 583 -8.27 -16.11 -17.66
N SER A 584 -7.58 -16.83 -16.79
CA SER A 584 -7.29 -16.39 -15.43
C SER A 584 -6.38 -15.15 -15.53
N GLU A 585 -7.01 -13.99 -15.42
CA GLU A 585 -6.36 -12.70 -15.27
C GLU A 585 -5.69 -12.68 -13.91
N HIS A 586 -4.43 -13.09 -13.85
CA HIS A 586 -3.65 -13.01 -12.63
C HIS A 586 -3.15 -11.58 -12.46
N LEU A 587 -3.33 -11.00 -11.27
CA LEU A 587 -2.67 -9.76 -10.91
C LEU A 587 -1.15 -9.95 -11.00
N THR A 588 -0.50 -9.01 -11.67
CA THR A 588 0.94 -9.02 -11.98
C THR A 588 1.77 -8.13 -11.06
N GLY A 589 1.11 -7.48 -10.10
CA GLY A 589 1.72 -6.62 -9.10
C GLY A 589 0.68 -5.66 -8.51
N GLY A 590 1.00 -5.13 -7.32
CA GLY A 590 0.23 -4.09 -6.66
C GLY A 590 1.14 -3.15 -5.87
N ILE A 591 0.68 -1.92 -5.69
CA ILE A 591 1.33 -0.88 -4.87
C ILE A 591 0.26 -0.16 -4.03
N ALA A 592 0.65 0.27 -2.84
CA ALA A 592 -0.12 1.19 -2.02
C ALA A 592 0.51 2.58 -2.10
N VAL A 593 -0.31 3.58 -2.43
CA VAL A 593 0.12 4.96 -2.68
C VAL A 593 -0.55 5.86 -1.65
N GLU A 594 0.25 6.70 -1.02
CA GLU A 594 -0.23 7.80 -0.19
C GLU A 594 0.28 9.11 -0.78
N ASP A 595 -0.67 10.01 -1.05
CA ASP A 595 -0.37 11.30 -1.66
C ASP A 595 -1.44 12.31 -1.24
N GLN A 596 -1.06 13.57 -1.00
CA GLN A 596 -2.02 14.60 -0.58
C GLN A 596 -3.10 14.90 -1.64
N ASP A 597 -2.76 14.78 -2.92
CA ASP A 597 -3.67 15.08 -4.03
C ASP A 597 -4.47 13.84 -4.50
N LEU A 598 -3.86 12.66 -4.44
CA LEU A 598 -4.50 11.41 -4.84
C LEU A 598 -5.28 10.75 -3.69
N GLY A 599 -4.89 11.01 -2.44
CA GLY A 599 -5.35 10.32 -1.25
C GLY A 599 -4.60 9.01 -1.01
N TYR A 600 -5.13 8.20 -0.09
CA TYR A 600 -4.66 6.85 0.16
C TYR A 600 -5.37 5.87 -0.78
N PHE A 601 -4.64 5.20 -1.68
CA PHE A 601 -5.25 4.25 -2.61
C PHE A 601 -4.29 3.12 -2.98
N VAL A 602 -4.85 1.96 -3.30
CA VAL A 602 -4.13 0.79 -3.78
C VAL A 602 -4.33 0.65 -5.27
N LEU A 603 -3.26 0.34 -6.00
CA LEU A 603 -3.24 0.14 -7.44
C LEU A 603 -2.59 -1.19 -7.78
N ALA A 604 -3.31 -2.04 -8.51
CA ALA A 604 -2.78 -3.25 -9.10
C ALA A 604 -3.00 -3.30 -10.60
N ALA A 605 -2.24 -4.17 -11.26
CA ALA A 605 -2.36 -4.37 -12.70
C ALA A 605 -2.50 -5.85 -13.03
N SER A 606 -3.46 -6.16 -13.90
CA SER A 606 -3.48 -7.39 -14.67
C SER A 606 -2.87 -7.15 -16.06
N SER A 607 -2.71 -8.21 -16.84
CA SER A 607 -2.13 -8.15 -18.19
C SER A 607 -2.90 -7.26 -19.18
N ASP A 608 -4.16 -6.92 -18.86
CA ASP A 608 -5.05 -6.18 -19.75
C ASP A 608 -5.65 -4.92 -19.10
N ARG A 609 -5.76 -4.87 -17.76
CA ARG A 609 -6.47 -3.80 -17.05
C ARG A 609 -5.84 -3.45 -15.69
N PRO A 610 -5.94 -2.17 -15.26
CA PRO A 610 -5.67 -1.79 -13.89
C PRO A 610 -6.86 -2.08 -12.97
N PHE A 611 -6.56 -2.30 -11.70
CA PHE A 611 -7.50 -2.34 -10.60
C PHE A 611 -7.07 -1.30 -9.57
N GLY A 612 -7.97 -0.43 -9.16
CA GLY A 612 -7.70 0.57 -8.13
C GLY A 612 -8.73 0.49 -7.00
N ALA A 613 -8.33 0.83 -5.78
CA ALA A 613 -9.26 1.04 -4.68
C ALA A 613 -8.80 2.24 -3.85
N THR A 614 -9.64 3.26 -3.75
CA THR A 614 -9.38 4.42 -2.88
C THR A 614 -9.86 4.08 -1.48
N LEU A 615 -8.98 4.27 -0.51
CA LEU A 615 -9.17 3.91 0.89
C LEU A 615 -9.27 5.16 1.75
N ASP A 616 -10.01 5.07 2.83
CA ASP A 616 -10.05 6.08 3.89
C ASP A 616 -8.79 5.99 4.77
N LEU A 617 -8.28 7.13 5.23
CA LEU A 617 -7.08 7.20 6.06
C LEU A 617 -7.37 6.61 7.45
N PRO A 618 -6.62 5.59 7.89
CA PRO A 618 -6.85 4.96 9.19
C PRO A 618 -6.32 5.85 10.33
N GLY A 619 -7.16 6.75 10.87
CA GLY A 619 -6.80 7.55 12.05
C GLY A 619 -7.57 8.86 12.21
N LEU A 620 -8.19 9.38 11.15
CA LEU A 620 -9.00 10.60 11.20
C LEU A 620 -10.42 10.41 11.72
N SER A 621 -10.73 9.24 12.29
CA SER A 621 -11.96 9.07 13.06
C SER A 621 -11.82 9.86 14.35
N THR A 622 -12.13 11.15 14.29
CA THR A 622 -12.24 12.08 15.42
C THR A 622 -13.48 11.74 16.24
N GLU A 623 -13.68 10.46 16.56
CA GLU A 623 -14.61 10.05 17.58
C GLU A 623 -13.79 9.97 18.87
N PRO A 624 -13.91 10.96 19.78
CA PRO A 624 -13.37 10.76 21.12
C PRO A 624 -13.97 9.46 21.67
N PRO A 625 -13.24 8.68 22.49
CA PRO A 625 -13.78 7.52 23.16
C PRO A 625 -14.81 8.01 24.19
N ILE A 626 -16.01 8.33 23.73
CA ILE A 626 -17.17 8.51 24.58
C ILE A 626 -17.37 7.13 25.20
N ARG A 627 -17.09 7.01 26.50
CA ARG A 627 -17.45 5.85 27.30
C ARG A 627 -18.91 5.50 27.00
N ARG A 628 -19.12 4.48 26.18
CA ARG A 628 -20.44 4.01 25.74
C ARG A 628 -21.10 3.23 26.88
N HIS A 629 -21.51 3.93 27.93
CA HIS A 629 -22.52 3.41 28.84
C HIS A 629 -23.87 3.79 28.25
N HIS A 630 -24.42 2.92 27.41
CA HIS A 630 -25.80 2.78 26.93
C HIS A 630 -25.79 2.29 25.48
N GLU A 631 -25.60 0.98 25.32
CA GLU A 631 -26.06 0.27 24.12
C GLU A 631 -27.59 0.32 24.10
N ALA A 632 -28.15 1.32 23.43
CA ALA A 632 -29.31 1.06 22.60
C ALA A 632 -28.77 0.55 21.26
N ASP A 633 -29.39 -0.49 20.70
CA ASP A 633 -29.12 -1.12 19.40
C ASP A 633 -29.06 -0.10 18.24
N LEU A 634 -28.03 0.73 18.20
CA LEU A 634 -27.71 1.59 17.08
C LEU A 634 -27.10 0.68 16.01
N LYS A 635 -27.97 0.01 15.25
CA LYS A 635 -27.58 -0.60 13.99
C LYS A 635 -26.79 0.46 13.21
N PRO A 636 -25.53 0.21 12.83
CA PRO A 636 -24.73 1.18 12.10
C PRO A 636 -25.52 1.66 10.88
N ALA A 637 -25.40 2.95 10.55
CA ALA A 637 -25.99 3.50 9.33
C ALA A 637 -25.64 2.57 8.16
N ALA A 638 -26.62 2.23 7.31
CA ALA A 638 -26.41 1.36 6.18
C ALA A 638 -25.29 1.95 5.31
N ILE A 639 -24.07 1.42 5.44
CA ILE A 639 -22.91 1.86 4.68
C ILE A 639 -23.19 1.43 3.25
N ILE A 640 -23.42 2.39 2.36
CA ILE A 640 -23.46 2.13 0.93
C ILE A 640 -22.06 1.69 0.55
N ASN A 641 -21.86 0.37 0.40
CA ASN A 641 -20.59 -0.15 -0.09
C ASN A 641 -20.38 0.39 -1.51
N PRO A 642 -19.23 0.99 -1.82
CA PRO A 642 -18.97 1.48 -3.17
C PRO A 642 -19.00 0.31 -4.14
N ARG A 643 -19.59 0.54 -5.32
CA ARG A 643 -19.64 -0.46 -6.39
C ARG A 643 -18.35 -0.45 -7.20
N GLU A 644 -17.98 -1.60 -7.73
CA GLU A 644 -16.99 -1.67 -8.80
C GLU A 644 -17.57 -1.04 -10.09
N PRO A 645 -16.82 -0.16 -10.77
CA PRO A 645 -17.20 0.31 -12.09
C PRO A 645 -17.35 -0.85 -13.07
N TYR A 646 -18.36 -0.79 -13.93
CA TYR A 646 -18.49 -1.78 -15.00
C TYR A 646 -17.36 -1.58 -16.01
N HIS A 647 -16.63 -2.67 -16.27
CA HIS A 647 -15.60 -2.70 -17.30
C HIS A 647 -16.05 -3.61 -18.44
N PRO A 648 -16.12 -3.10 -19.68
CA PRO A 648 -16.41 -3.93 -20.84
C PRO A 648 -15.32 -4.97 -21.06
N VAL A 649 -15.72 -6.17 -21.48
CA VAL A 649 -14.80 -7.28 -21.80
C VAL A 649 -13.80 -6.84 -22.87
N SER A 650 -12.54 -7.25 -22.75
CA SER A 650 -11.48 -6.80 -23.65
C SER A 650 -11.60 -7.28 -25.09
N THR A 651 -12.43 -8.30 -25.33
CA THR A 651 -12.82 -8.76 -26.67
C THR A 651 -13.38 -7.62 -27.53
N PHE A 652 -14.11 -6.66 -26.96
CA PHE A 652 -14.62 -5.49 -27.69
C PHE A 652 -13.52 -4.55 -28.22
N PHE A 653 -12.33 -4.58 -27.61
CA PHE A 653 -11.20 -3.71 -27.96
C PHE A 653 -10.07 -4.46 -28.66
N THR A 654 -10.18 -5.79 -28.74
CA THR A 654 -9.19 -6.62 -29.45
C THR A 654 -9.32 -6.34 -30.94
N LYS A 655 -8.23 -5.89 -31.57
CA LYS A 655 -8.21 -5.69 -33.03
C LYS A 655 -8.32 -7.03 -33.75
N SER A 656 -9.04 -7.07 -34.86
CA SER A 656 -9.18 -8.29 -35.66
C SER A 656 -7.83 -8.76 -36.18
N ASN A 657 -7.67 -10.07 -36.35
CA ASN A 657 -6.48 -10.71 -36.92
C ASN A 657 -6.54 -10.78 -38.45
N LEU A 658 -7.64 -10.30 -39.05
CA LEU A 658 -7.81 -10.27 -40.50
C LEU A 658 -6.76 -9.39 -41.20
N PRO A 659 -6.41 -8.18 -40.71
CA PRO A 659 -5.35 -7.36 -41.30
C PRO A 659 -3.97 -8.02 -41.29
N SER A 660 -3.64 -8.81 -40.26
CA SER A 660 -2.35 -9.53 -40.21
C SER A 660 -2.33 -10.69 -41.20
N LEU A 661 -3.46 -11.37 -41.40
CA LEU A 661 -3.62 -12.35 -42.48
C LEU A 661 -3.45 -11.69 -43.86
N LEU A 662 -4.06 -10.53 -44.10
CA LEU A 662 -3.88 -9.77 -45.34
C LEU A 662 -2.43 -9.33 -45.56
N ALA A 663 -1.75 -8.84 -44.51
CA ALA A 663 -0.33 -8.49 -44.59
C ALA A 663 0.56 -9.71 -44.90
N THR A 664 0.25 -10.87 -44.33
CA THR A 664 0.96 -12.13 -44.60
C THR A 664 0.76 -12.58 -46.05
N LEU A 665 -0.44 -12.43 -46.60
CA LEU A 665 -0.75 -12.74 -48.00
C LEU A 665 -0.06 -11.76 -48.97
N ALA A 666 0.00 -10.48 -48.63
CA ALA A 666 0.71 -9.46 -49.40
C ALA A 666 2.23 -9.72 -49.44
N SER A 667 2.83 -10.15 -48.31
CA SER A 667 4.27 -10.49 -48.21
C SER A 667 4.64 -11.74 -49.04
N ARG A 668 3.75 -12.73 -49.14
CA ARG A 668 4.00 -13.99 -49.87
C ARG A 668 3.79 -13.90 -51.38
N GLY A 669 3.75 -12.71 -51.98
CA GLY A 669 3.54 -12.53 -53.42
C GLY A 669 2.13 -12.86 -53.92
N HIS A 670 1.17 -13.09 -53.01
CA HIS A 670 -0.22 -13.38 -53.36
C HIS A 670 -1.06 -12.10 -53.54
N LYS A 671 -0.42 -10.93 -53.65
CA LYS A 671 -1.09 -9.62 -53.83
C LYS A 671 -2.03 -9.61 -55.05
N ARG A 672 -1.65 -10.32 -56.13
CA ARG A 672 -2.48 -10.49 -57.33
C ARG A 672 -3.82 -11.18 -57.04
N PHE A 673 -3.89 -12.10 -56.07
CA PHE A 673 -5.16 -12.76 -55.70
C PHE A 673 -6.14 -11.85 -54.94
N LEU A 674 -5.68 -10.71 -54.42
CA LEU A 674 -6.53 -9.70 -53.77
C LEU A 674 -7.03 -8.65 -54.76
N GLU A 675 -6.30 -8.42 -55.85
CA GLU A 675 -6.59 -7.40 -56.88
C GLU A 675 -7.28 -7.99 -58.13
N ASP A 676 -7.03 -9.25 -58.47
CA ASP A 676 -7.66 -9.96 -59.60
C ASP A 676 -9.09 -10.44 -59.27
N GLU A 677 -9.90 -10.62 -60.31
CA GLU A 677 -11.22 -11.25 -60.20
C GLU A 677 -11.12 -12.64 -59.53
N ILE A 678 -12.06 -12.91 -58.63
CA ILE A 678 -12.09 -14.13 -57.81
C ILE A 678 -12.24 -15.36 -58.70
N ARG A 679 -11.14 -16.04 -59.00
CA ARG A 679 -11.15 -17.36 -59.65
C ARG A 679 -11.37 -18.44 -58.60
N LEU A 680 -12.28 -19.37 -58.88
CA LEU A 680 -12.52 -20.58 -58.08
C LEU A 680 -11.31 -21.52 -58.18
N SER A 681 -10.26 -21.21 -57.41
CA SER A 681 -9.06 -22.02 -57.28
C SER A 681 -8.93 -22.57 -55.86
N SER A 682 -8.25 -23.71 -55.71
CA SER A 682 -7.98 -24.31 -54.40
C SER A 682 -7.26 -23.33 -53.45
N ALA A 683 -6.37 -22.49 -53.98
CA ALA A 683 -5.66 -21.45 -53.21
C ALA A 683 -6.62 -20.36 -52.72
N THR A 684 -7.51 -19.84 -53.58
CA THR A 684 -8.52 -18.84 -53.21
C THR A 684 -9.47 -19.37 -52.13
N LEU A 685 -9.91 -20.62 -52.27
CA LEU A 685 -10.79 -21.28 -51.29
C LEU A 685 -10.07 -21.42 -49.94
N SER A 686 -8.79 -21.80 -49.93
CA SER A 686 -8.01 -21.91 -48.68
C SER A 686 -7.88 -20.58 -47.92
N ILE A 687 -7.75 -19.46 -48.66
CA ILE A 687 -7.70 -18.10 -48.09
C ILE A 687 -9.07 -17.74 -47.50
N MET A 688 -10.15 -17.97 -48.25
CA MET A 688 -11.51 -17.71 -47.78
C MET A 688 -11.88 -18.54 -46.55
N VAL A 689 -11.51 -19.83 -46.51
CA VAL A 689 -11.73 -20.70 -45.34
C VAL A 689 -10.97 -20.15 -44.13
N ARG A 690 -9.72 -19.73 -44.30
CA ARG A 690 -8.92 -19.18 -43.19
C ARG A 690 -9.46 -17.83 -42.70
N ALA A 691 -9.89 -16.96 -43.62
CA ALA A 691 -10.55 -15.71 -43.26
C ALA A 691 -11.88 -15.97 -42.52
N HIS A 692 -12.66 -16.95 -42.99
CA HIS A 692 -13.91 -17.36 -42.35
C HIS A 692 -13.68 -17.96 -40.95
N GLN A 693 -12.64 -18.78 -40.75
CA GLN A 693 -12.28 -19.32 -39.43
C GLN A 693 -11.93 -18.21 -38.43
N ILE A 694 -11.18 -17.19 -38.88
CA ILE A 694 -10.85 -16.02 -38.03
C ILE A 694 -12.12 -15.24 -37.71
N LEU A 695 -12.89 -14.88 -38.72
CA LEU A 695 -14.13 -14.10 -38.53
C LEU A 695 -15.16 -14.84 -37.69
N SER A 696 -15.40 -16.13 -37.95
CA SER A 696 -16.36 -16.93 -37.19
C SER A 696 -15.98 -17.03 -35.72
N ASN A 697 -14.69 -17.16 -35.40
CA ASN A 697 -14.23 -17.19 -34.01
C ASN A 697 -14.35 -15.80 -33.36
N GLU A 698 -13.93 -14.74 -34.06
CA GLU A 698 -14.04 -13.36 -33.56
C GLU A 698 -15.50 -12.94 -33.35
N THR A 699 -16.41 -13.27 -34.27
CA THR A 699 -17.85 -12.97 -34.12
C THR A 699 -18.50 -13.80 -33.02
N GLN A 700 -18.11 -15.07 -32.85
CA GLN A 700 -18.58 -15.90 -31.73
C GLN A 700 -18.14 -15.30 -30.39
N GLN A 701 -16.87 -14.90 -30.26
CA GLN A 701 -16.35 -14.26 -29.04
C GLN A 701 -17.04 -12.93 -28.75
N LEU A 702 -17.28 -12.10 -29.78
CA LEU A 702 -18.04 -10.86 -29.63
C LEU A 702 -19.51 -11.13 -29.26
N GLY A 703 -20.13 -12.18 -29.80
CA GLY A 703 -21.47 -12.60 -29.45
C GLY A 703 -21.60 -13.01 -27.98
N LEU A 704 -20.65 -13.79 -27.47
CA LEU A 704 -20.57 -14.16 -26.05
C LEU A 704 -20.36 -12.93 -25.16
N ALA A 705 -19.45 -12.03 -25.55
CA ALA A 705 -19.19 -10.79 -24.82
C ALA A 705 -20.40 -9.84 -24.80
N ALA A 706 -21.16 -9.77 -25.90
CA ALA A 706 -22.40 -9.01 -25.96
C ALA A 706 -23.49 -9.63 -25.07
N ALA A 707 -23.62 -10.96 -25.05
CA ALA A 707 -24.55 -11.64 -24.15
C ALA A 707 -24.21 -11.38 -22.67
N GLU A 708 -22.93 -11.39 -22.31
CA GLU A 708 -22.48 -11.06 -20.95
C GLU A 708 -22.74 -9.58 -20.60
N LEU A 709 -22.54 -8.67 -21.55
CA LEU A 709 -22.91 -7.26 -21.38
C LEU A 709 -24.40 -7.11 -21.07
N PHE A 710 -25.28 -7.81 -21.79
CA PHE A 710 -26.72 -7.76 -21.52
C PHE A 710 -27.07 -8.33 -20.13
N ARG A 711 -26.49 -9.47 -19.72
CA ARG A 711 -26.65 -9.99 -18.34
C ARG A 711 -26.20 -8.96 -17.31
N ARG A 712 -25.04 -8.34 -17.53
CA ARG A 712 -24.53 -7.34 -16.57
C ARG A 712 -25.41 -6.08 -16.53
N CYS A 713 -26.00 -5.66 -17.65
CA CYS A 713 -26.99 -4.59 -17.64
C CYS A 713 -28.23 -4.93 -16.80
N GLU A 714 -28.72 -6.17 -16.85
CA GLU A 714 -29.82 -6.63 -15.99
C GLU A 714 -29.43 -6.60 -14.50
N ILE A 715 -28.23 -7.07 -14.18
CA ILE A 715 -27.69 -7.04 -12.80
C ILE A 715 -27.50 -5.58 -12.32
N LEU A 716 -27.01 -4.68 -13.17
CA LEU A 716 -26.87 -3.27 -12.83
C LEU A 716 -28.23 -2.61 -12.55
N GLN A 717 -29.29 -3.03 -13.25
CA GLN A 717 -30.64 -2.55 -12.95
C GLN A 717 -31.15 -3.08 -11.60
N SER A 718 -30.87 -4.33 -11.23
CA SER A 718 -31.24 -4.85 -9.91
C SER A 718 -30.44 -4.18 -8.79
N GLU A 719 -29.12 -4.06 -8.96
CA GLU A 719 -28.23 -3.35 -8.02
C GLU A 719 -28.68 -1.88 -7.84
N PHE A 720 -29.10 -1.20 -8.91
CA PHE A 720 -29.60 0.17 -8.82
C PHE A 720 -30.92 0.27 -8.04
N ARG A 721 -31.82 -0.71 -8.19
CA ARG A 721 -33.05 -0.78 -7.39
C ARG A 721 -32.74 -1.00 -5.91
N GLU A 722 -31.77 -1.85 -5.59
CA GLU A 722 -31.30 -2.05 -4.22
C GLU A 722 -30.71 -0.78 -3.62
N GLN A 723 -29.89 -0.04 -4.39
CA GLN A 723 -29.35 1.25 -3.95
C GLN A 723 -30.45 2.28 -3.67
N ILE A 724 -31.48 2.36 -4.53
CA ILE A 724 -32.64 3.22 -4.29
C ILE A 724 -33.35 2.82 -2.99
N ASN A 725 -33.49 1.52 -2.72
CA ASN A 725 -34.11 1.03 -1.50
C ASN A 725 -33.27 1.36 -0.26
N CYS A 726 -31.94 1.21 -0.32
CA CYS A 726 -31.04 1.61 0.77
C CYS A 726 -31.08 3.12 1.00
N VAL A 727 -31.09 3.93 -0.06
CA VAL A 727 -31.21 5.40 0.06
C VAL A 727 -32.56 5.76 0.68
N ARG A 728 -33.65 5.07 0.32
CA ARG A 728 -34.94 5.25 0.96
C ARG A 728 -34.89 4.89 2.44
N GLU A 729 -34.29 3.76 2.81
CA GLU A 729 -34.13 3.38 4.22
C GLU A 729 -33.31 4.41 5.01
N VAL A 730 -32.23 4.93 4.41
CA VAL A 730 -31.42 5.99 5.03
C VAL A 730 -32.22 7.29 5.13
N ALA A 731 -32.99 7.66 4.10
CA ALA A 731 -33.87 8.82 4.13
C ALA A 731 -34.94 8.67 5.22
N ASP A 732 -35.62 7.52 5.30
CA ASP A 732 -36.59 7.21 6.34
C ASP A 732 -35.94 7.28 7.74
N ARG A 733 -34.72 6.78 7.90
CA ARG A 733 -33.96 6.90 9.16
C ARG A 733 -33.61 8.36 9.47
N ILE A 734 -33.15 9.12 8.48
CA ILE A 734 -32.90 10.55 8.66
C ILE A 734 -34.19 11.22 9.09
N ASP A 735 -35.31 10.99 8.42
CA ASP A 735 -36.62 11.54 8.77
C ASP A 735 -37.07 11.13 10.18
N THR A 736 -36.77 9.92 10.66
CA THR A 736 -37.04 9.55 12.07
C THR A 736 -36.18 10.32 13.07
N VAL A 737 -34.97 10.71 12.69
CA VAL A 737 -34.00 11.41 13.55
C VAL A 737 -34.18 12.93 13.48
N THR A 738 -34.32 13.48 12.27
CA THR A 738 -34.43 14.91 11.94
C THR A 738 -35.87 15.39 11.85
N GLY A 739 -36.85 14.48 11.79
CA GLY A 739 -38.27 14.78 11.61
C GLY A 739 -38.69 15.99 12.41
N GLU A 740 -38.86 17.09 11.67
CA GLU A 740 -39.38 18.35 12.14
C GLU A 740 -40.89 18.24 11.99
N ASP A 741 -41.60 18.50 13.09
CA ASP A 741 -43.06 18.46 13.14
C ASP A 741 -43.63 19.38 12.04
N GLY A 742 -44.11 18.77 10.95
CA GLY A 742 -44.98 19.46 10.02
C GLY A 742 -46.29 19.75 10.74
N ASP A 743 -46.65 21.03 10.81
CA ASP A 743 -47.80 21.57 11.53
C ASP A 743 -49.10 20.78 11.32
N GLU A 744 -49.78 20.63 12.46
CA GLU A 744 -51.22 20.40 12.66
C GLU A 744 -51.85 19.08 12.14
N LEU A 745 -52.39 18.34 13.13
CA LEU A 745 -53.39 17.26 13.03
C LEU A 745 -52.84 15.85 12.71
N LYS A 746 -52.20 15.24 13.71
CA LYS A 746 -52.41 13.82 14.10
C LYS A 746 -51.68 13.51 15.41
N GLU A 747 -52.40 13.56 16.52
CA GLU A 747 -51.97 13.03 17.82
C GLU A 747 -52.00 11.49 17.81
N VAL A 748 -51.12 10.82 17.08
CA VAL A 748 -50.86 9.39 17.33
C VAL A 748 -49.40 9.08 17.00
N HIS A 749 -48.57 9.06 18.05
CA HIS A 749 -47.20 8.53 18.12
C HIS A 749 -46.12 9.23 17.26
N ALA A 750 -45.66 10.40 17.70
CA ALA A 750 -44.38 10.96 17.25
C ALA A 750 -43.56 11.51 18.43
N THR A 751 -42.93 10.63 19.20
CA THR A 751 -41.79 11.03 20.05
C THR A 751 -40.53 11.01 19.19
N GLY A 752 -40.40 11.99 18.30
CA GLY A 752 -39.20 12.16 17.47
C GLY A 752 -37.97 12.39 18.35
N GLN A 753 -36.89 11.65 18.08
CA GLN A 753 -35.65 11.77 18.84
C GLN A 753 -35.08 13.21 18.76
N GLY A 754 -35.26 13.90 17.63
CA GLY A 754 -34.89 15.31 17.45
C GLY A 754 -35.50 16.25 18.49
N ALA A 755 -36.78 16.10 18.83
CA ALA A 755 -37.45 16.91 19.86
C ALA A 755 -36.86 16.64 21.25
N THR A 756 -36.50 15.39 21.55
CA THR A 756 -35.84 15.05 22.83
C THR A 756 -34.43 15.62 22.91
N VAL A 757 -33.67 15.62 21.80
CA VAL A 757 -32.33 16.24 21.73
C VAL A 757 -32.43 17.75 21.89
N ARG A 758 -33.34 18.42 21.16
CA ARG A 758 -33.61 19.87 21.32
C ARG A 758 -33.97 20.20 22.78
N ARG A 759 -34.85 19.43 23.42
CA ARG A 759 -35.19 19.60 24.85
C ARG A 759 -34.00 19.37 25.78
N ARG A 760 -33.13 18.40 25.52
CA ARG A 760 -31.91 18.16 26.32
C ARG A 760 -30.92 19.32 26.19
N ILE A 761 -30.75 19.86 25.00
CA ILE A 761 -29.92 21.03 24.74
C ILE A 761 -30.49 22.26 25.48
N GLU A 762 -31.80 22.50 25.38
CA GLU A 762 -32.45 23.61 26.09
C GLU A 762 -32.34 23.46 27.63
N ALA A 763 -32.50 22.24 28.15
CA ALA A 763 -32.29 21.95 29.56
C ALA A 763 -30.82 22.17 29.98
N ALA A 764 -29.85 21.86 29.13
CA ALA A 764 -28.44 22.13 29.38
C ALA A 764 -28.16 23.65 29.43
N TYR A 765 -28.72 24.43 28.49
CA TYR A 765 -28.63 25.89 28.53
C TYR A 765 -29.22 26.48 29.82
N LYS A 766 -30.42 26.02 30.22
CA LYS A 766 -31.04 26.45 31.48
C LYS A 766 -30.21 26.09 32.71
N ARG A 767 -29.56 24.91 32.71
CA ARG A 767 -28.64 24.53 33.79
C ARG A 767 -27.39 25.41 33.80
N GLN A 768 -26.81 25.72 32.65
CA GLN A 768 -25.66 26.60 32.55
C GLN A 768 -25.99 27.99 33.08
N GLU A 769 -27.15 28.55 32.70
CA GLU A 769 -27.62 29.83 33.22
C GLU A 769 -27.78 29.82 34.75
N ASN A 770 -28.42 28.78 35.29
CA ASN A 770 -28.56 28.62 36.75
C ASN A 770 -27.21 28.49 37.46
N LEU A 771 -26.23 27.81 36.86
CA LEU A 771 -24.88 27.67 37.43
C LEU A 771 -24.14 29.01 37.42
N ILE A 772 -24.27 29.80 36.35
CA ILE A 772 -23.69 31.15 36.27
C ILE A 772 -24.29 32.04 37.37
N GLN A 773 -25.62 32.05 37.52
CA GLN A 773 -26.29 32.81 38.59
C GLN A 773 -25.81 32.35 39.98
N ARG A 774 -25.61 31.05 40.17
CA ARG A 774 -25.12 30.50 41.45
C ARG A 774 -23.66 30.89 41.71
N TYR A 775 -22.83 30.91 40.66
CA TYR A 775 -21.46 31.41 40.75
C TYR A 775 -21.44 32.90 41.14
N ASP A 776 -22.26 33.73 40.50
CA ASP A 776 -22.34 35.16 40.81
C ASP A 776 -22.82 35.43 42.24
N THR A 777 -23.79 34.65 42.74
CA THR A 777 -24.26 34.77 44.12
C THR A 777 -23.22 34.31 45.13
N LEU A 778 -22.41 33.28 44.82
CA LEU A 778 -21.28 32.87 45.65
C LEU A 778 -20.17 33.92 45.62
N LEU A 779 -19.83 34.47 44.46
CA LEU A 779 -18.85 35.53 44.32
C LEU A 779 -19.26 36.74 45.17
N LYS A 780 -20.52 37.18 45.09
CA LYS A 780 -21.07 38.27 45.92
C LYS A 780 -21.02 37.96 47.42
N LYS A 781 -21.26 36.72 47.82
CA LYS A 781 -21.16 36.30 49.23
C LYS A 781 -19.71 36.31 49.72
N VAL A 782 -18.78 35.79 48.92
CA VAL A 782 -17.35 35.77 49.24
C VAL A 782 -16.78 37.19 49.33
N THR A 783 -17.13 38.06 48.38
CA THR A 783 -16.73 39.48 48.43
C THR A 783 -17.35 40.22 49.61
N SER A 784 -18.58 39.89 50.02
CA SER A 784 -19.19 40.48 51.22
C SER A 784 -18.60 39.96 52.54
N ALA A 785 -18.10 38.72 52.57
CA ALA A 785 -17.51 38.11 53.75
C ALA A 785 -16.04 38.55 53.96
N CYS A 786 -15.35 38.92 52.88
CA CYS A 786 -14.01 39.46 52.94
C CYS A 786 -14.08 40.98 53.15
N GLY A 787 -14.07 41.45 54.40
CA GLY A 787 -14.10 42.87 54.77
C GLY A 787 -12.84 43.68 54.41
N GLN A 788 -12.16 43.33 53.33
CA GLN A 788 -10.92 43.95 52.87
C GLN A 788 -11.23 45.22 52.07
N LYS A 789 -10.48 46.30 52.30
CA LYS A 789 -10.69 47.59 51.62
C LYS A 789 -10.42 47.41 50.11
N LEU A 790 -11.40 47.82 49.29
CA LEU A 790 -11.35 47.76 47.81
C LEU A 790 -10.02 48.24 47.25
N SER A 791 -9.40 47.42 46.40
CA SER A 791 -8.14 47.70 45.71
C SER A 791 -8.32 48.81 44.66
N ASP A 792 -7.26 49.59 44.37
CA ASP A 792 -7.35 50.70 43.42
C ASP A 792 -7.73 50.25 42.00
N LYS A 793 -7.36 49.02 41.62
CA LYS A 793 -7.81 48.40 40.35
C LYS A 793 -9.29 48.06 40.36
N GLU A 794 -9.83 47.59 41.49
CA GLU A 794 -11.27 47.32 41.63
C GLU A 794 -12.06 48.62 41.61
N ARG A 795 -11.53 49.70 42.20
CA ARG A 795 -12.16 51.03 42.10
C ARG A 795 -12.19 51.54 40.67
N ALA A 796 -11.09 51.38 39.93
CA ALA A 796 -11.06 51.72 38.51
C ALA A 796 -12.06 50.89 37.71
N TRP A 797 -12.15 49.58 37.97
CA TRP A 797 -13.12 48.70 37.33
C TRP A 797 -14.58 49.02 37.71
N ILE A 798 -14.85 49.40 38.96
CA ILE A 798 -16.17 49.87 39.40
C ILE A 798 -16.54 51.19 38.70
N LEU A 799 -15.57 52.09 38.49
CA LEU A 799 -15.79 53.32 37.74
C LEU A 799 -16.07 53.03 36.26
N GLU A 800 -15.32 52.11 35.65
CA GLU A 800 -15.53 51.70 34.27
C GLU A 800 -16.86 50.95 34.08
N THR A 801 -17.21 50.03 34.97
CA THR A 801 -18.52 49.37 34.96
C THR A 801 -19.65 50.34 35.26
N ARG A 802 -19.47 51.36 36.10
CA ARG A 802 -20.45 52.45 36.26
C ARG A 802 -20.55 53.32 35.02
N HIS A 803 -19.44 53.59 34.33
CA HIS A 803 -19.44 54.33 33.07
C HIS A 803 -20.12 53.53 31.96
N LEU A 804 -19.90 52.22 31.87
CA LEU A 804 -20.64 51.32 30.99
C LEU A 804 -22.10 51.24 31.40
N GLN A 805 -22.39 51.15 32.70
CA GLN A 805 -23.75 51.14 33.22
C GLN A 805 -24.47 52.44 32.86
N SER A 806 -23.86 53.62 33.02
CA SER A 806 -24.46 54.88 32.60
C SER A 806 -24.59 54.95 31.07
N SER A 807 -23.59 54.52 30.31
CA SER A 807 -23.68 54.46 28.85
C SER A 807 -24.78 53.50 28.34
N VAL A 808 -25.17 52.50 29.14
CA VAL A 808 -26.19 51.50 28.77
C VAL A 808 -27.57 51.81 29.39
N LEU A 809 -27.63 52.43 30.58
CA LEU A 809 -28.86 52.73 31.34
C LEU A 809 -29.25 54.22 31.41
N GLU A 810 -28.45 55.18 30.93
CA GLU A 810 -28.87 56.61 30.87
C GLU A 810 -30.07 56.86 29.95
N ASP A 811 -30.55 55.85 29.22
CA ASP A 811 -31.80 55.91 28.46
C ASP A 811 -33.06 55.51 29.25
N GLU A 812 -32.96 55.13 30.54
CA GLU A 812 -34.10 54.69 31.37
C GLU A 812 -34.26 55.45 32.71
N THR A 813 -34.27 56.79 32.66
CA THR A 813 -35.01 57.56 33.69
C THR A 813 -36.31 58.11 33.09
N PRO A 814 -37.45 58.04 33.82
CA PRO A 814 -38.76 58.34 33.26
C PRO A 814 -38.96 59.86 33.11
N ARG A 815 -38.39 60.42 32.05
CA ARG A 815 -38.96 61.61 31.39
C ARG A 815 -39.79 61.07 30.23
N GLU A 816 -41.04 61.52 30.12
CA GLU A 816 -42.10 61.05 29.20
C GLU A 816 -41.80 61.19 27.69
N GLN A 817 -40.55 61.12 27.25
CA GLN A 817 -40.14 61.19 25.86
C GLN A 817 -38.99 60.19 25.62
N GLY A 818 -39.34 58.91 25.45
CA GLY A 818 -38.41 57.86 25.09
C GLY A 818 -37.73 58.12 23.75
N THR A 819 -36.44 57.74 23.65
CA THR A 819 -35.60 57.94 22.46
C THR A 819 -36.25 57.34 21.20
N PRO A 820 -36.44 58.12 20.12
CA PRO A 820 -37.28 57.72 18.99
C PRO A 820 -36.72 56.53 18.19
N GLN A 821 -35.45 56.19 18.31
CA GLN A 821 -34.77 55.29 17.38
C GLN A 821 -35.02 53.79 17.65
N LYS A 822 -35.00 53.34 18.91
CA LYS A 822 -35.33 51.93 19.25
C LYS A 822 -36.82 51.64 19.02
N VAL A 823 -37.69 52.56 19.41
CA VAL A 823 -39.14 52.43 19.17
C VAL A 823 -39.46 52.51 17.67
N GLN A 824 -38.75 53.34 16.90
CA GLN A 824 -38.85 53.35 15.44
C GLN A 824 -38.35 52.06 14.79
N LEU A 825 -37.27 51.45 15.29
CA LEU A 825 -36.77 50.17 14.79
C LEU A 825 -37.75 49.03 15.09
N TRP A 826 -38.32 48.98 16.30
CA TRP A 826 -39.36 48.01 16.64
C TRP A 826 -40.67 48.25 15.89
N ARG A 827 -41.06 49.51 15.64
CA ARG A 827 -42.20 49.84 14.76
C ARG A 827 -41.93 49.46 13.31
N ARG A 828 -40.76 49.78 12.76
CA ARG A 828 -40.35 49.34 11.41
C ARG A 828 -40.32 47.83 11.32
N TYR A 829 -39.81 47.15 12.34
CA TYR A 829 -39.82 45.69 12.40
C TYR A 829 -41.26 45.15 12.42
N ALA A 830 -42.16 45.77 13.20
CA ALA A 830 -43.57 45.41 13.24
C ALA A 830 -44.27 45.69 11.90
N GLU A 831 -44.00 46.82 11.25
CA GLU A 831 -44.50 47.22 9.93
C GLU A 831 -44.00 46.27 8.82
N VAL A 832 -42.73 45.87 8.87
CA VAL A 832 -42.16 44.88 7.95
C VAL A 832 -42.77 43.51 8.21
N ARG A 833 -42.97 43.13 9.47
CA ARG A 833 -43.61 41.85 9.82
C ARG A 833 -45.07 41.79 9.36
N THR A 834 -45.82 42.89 9.47
CA THR A 834 -47.20 42.95 8.96
C THR A 834 -47.25 43.04 7.43
N ALA A 835 -46.27 43.66 6.78
CA ALA A 835 -46.15 43.69 5.32
C ALA A 835 -45.76 42.33 4.71
N ILE A 836 -45.06 41.47 5.46
CA ILE A 836 -44.60 40.14 5.01
C ILE A 836 -45.62 39.03 5.35
N ALA A 837 -46.64 39.27 6.16
CA ALA A 837 -47.73 38.32 6.36
C ALA A 837 -48.46 38.06 5.01
N PRO A 838 -48.60 36.80 4.56
CA PRO A 838 -49.04 36.50 3.20
C PRO A 838 -50.49 36.92 2.99
N ARG A 839 -50.71 37.90 2.10
CA ARG A 839 -52.02 38.11 1.46
C ARG A 839 -52.36 36.80 0.74
N SER A 840 -53.42 36.13 1.19
CA SER A 840 -54.05 35.02 0.49
C SER A 840 -54.39 35.45 -0.94
N LEU A 841 -53.55 35.00 -1.89
CA LEU A 841 -53.88 35.04 -3.31
C LEU A 841 -54.95 33.98 -3.55
N THR A 842 -56.22 34.41 -3.47
CA THR A 842 -57.34 33.69 -4.08
C THR A 842 -57.15 33.68 -5.59
N VAL A 843 -56.47 32.65 -6.09
CA VAL A 843 -56.44 32.33 -7.52
C VAL A 843 -57.76 31.66 -7.87
N THR A 844 -58.68 32.43 -8.46
CA THR A 844 -59.86 31.90 -9.14
C THR A 844 -59.42 31.19 -10.44
N PRO A 845 -59.88 29.96 -10.72
CA PRO A 845 -59.56 29.28 -11.97
C PRO A 845 -60.46 29.78 -13.11
N VAL A 846 -59.87 30.43 -14.11
CA VAL A 846 -60.55 30.78 -15.36
C VAL A 846 -60.47 29.57 -16.30
N PHE A 847 -61.56 28.80 -16.38
CA PHE A 847 -61.82 27.87 -17.48
C PHE A 847 -62.29 28.67 -18.70
N SER A 848 -61.52 28.68 -19.78
CA SER A 848 -61.93 29.16 -21.10
C SER A 848 -62.63 28.03 -21.85
N ALA A 849 -63.97 27.99 -21.79
CA ALA A 849 -64.78 27.19 -22.69
C ALA A 849 -64.90 27.92 -24.04
N LYS A 850 -64.32 27.34 -25.10
CA LYS A 850 -64.70 27.64 -26.48
C LYS A 850 -66.05 26.97 -26.74
N GLN A 851 -67.04 27.78 -27.07
CA GLN A 851 -68.29 27.34 -27.70
C GLN A 851 -68.08 27.50 -29.21
N GLU A 852 -67.93 26.38 -29.92
CA GLU A 852 -68.26 26.27 -31.33
C GLU A 852 -69.77 26.10 -31.44
N ASN A 853 -70.40 26.99 -32.22
CA ASN A 853 -71.71 26.79 -32.85
C ASN A 853 -71.58 27.43 -34.23
N ASP A 854 -71.09 26.64 -35.19
CA ASP A 854 -71.60 26.45 -36.57
C ASP A 854 -70.61 25.61 -37.38
#